data_AF-A0A954C5N3-F1
#
_entry.id   AF-A0A954C5N3-F1
#
_cell.length_a   1.000
_cell.length_b   1.000
_cell.length_c   1.000
_cell.angle_alpha   90.00
_cell.angle_beta   90.00
_cell.angle_gamma   90.00
#
_symmetry.space_group_name_H-M   'P 1'
#
loop_
_entity.id
_entity.type
_entity.pdbx_description
1 polymer ?
#
loop_
_entity_poly.entity_id
_entity_poly.type
_entity_poly.pdbx_seq_one_letter_code
_entity_poly.pdbx_strand_id
1 'polypeptide(L)'
;MRSRATLNRPWVVGLALACCAGALWAQEGLQEKLPPGVELSVQGVQGEIAAIGTALPEATRTQALADFEAALSSLNAAQDAKDRAAGYRELAAGAPAQLAAIRSQLGRPPAGDGPPKKALELPLSEIQERHRAASETLRDAERDFADIQREPDIRAKRRTDLNRAQASARAELQRLIGEVRGEPPVTRTDSAPLAARMKKIARVRELEAVIDLHEAELRSFDARLELLPARRDLAQRAFNVATKRLEEWQAVLNQRRKLEAKAEAEAARQAAREAAANFVQLRVVAELNTELAQKRSELAGVLEESSKRLNARRAELVRLQTQFHGIRRKLKVAGLTNAMGQVLRRQYNDLPDVSELRSQGIVEQDRLAAAQFKLYEYEELRSKVGDLDVALGNVLLNAPVYPFDPHYGEIVGVARELVVAQRDLLDALIREDTVYANQLFDLSRVTQELEAASTAYRTYIEERVLWVRSVVGPLHPDPQQTLDALAWFGSPESWTKVVRVTARHLATYPGSTASKALIAVLLGFLFVFGRRELSRIGERDPRRVGFGMVLYASLLTVLVVLPVPGWCWLLAGILEVTHQQPTLGLALASGLQAISLVLLPVLWMWFLLRPRGLAEVHLFWPAKAVSKARRELTWLLPAVLPFLFVIAVMERAGITAHEEALGRLAFSAVMILTSVASARVFSKGSPVIQELRARAAEGWLFRLRRLWFPLLVGLPWVLLIASWAGYFYTALMLSQRLQASLWLVLGTILIHAYAMRWLDVVRWKLVLEHRAAKAARAREAAEKAAKEAAEREAAELAAAEA
;
A
#
# COMPACT_ATOMS: atom_id res chain seq x y z
N MET A 1 40.19 -30.60 25.26
CA MET A 1 40.03 -31.73 24.31
C MET A 1 39.04 -31.33 23.22
N ARG A 2 39.51 -31.37 21.95
CA ARG A 2 38.83 -31.50 20.63
C ARG A 2 37.37 -31.00 20.53
N SER A 3 37.00 -30.07 19.64
CA SER A 3 37.23 -30.10 18.19
C SER A 3 36.99 -28.70 17.58
N ARG A 4 37.94 -28.22 16.78
CA ARG A 4 37.92 -26.97 16.00
C ARG A 4 37.20 -27.18 14.67
N ALA A 5 36.36 -26.23 14.23
CA ALA A 5 36.02 -26.05 12.82
C ALA A 5 35.56 -24.61 12.53
N THR A 6 36.47 -23.65 12.70
CA THR A 6 36.33 -22.30 12.14
C THR A 6 36.63 -22.37 10.64
N LEU A 7 35.59 -22.35 9.79
CA LEU A 7 35.73 -22.08 8.35
C LEU A 7 36.00 -20.58 8.15
N ASN A 8 37.21 -20.16 8.52
CA ASN A 8 37.81 -18.94 8.02
C ASN A 8 38.14 -19.22 6.55
N ARG A 9 37.47 -18.54 5.62
CA ARG A 9 37.85 -18.52 4.20
C ARG A 9 38.75 -17.30 3.94
N PRO A 10 40.09 -17.42 4.04
CA PRO A 10 41.02 -16.33 3.71
C PRO A 10 41.02 -15.99 2.21
N TRP A 11 40.32 -16.75 1.37
CA TRP A 11 40.27 -16.54 -0.08
C TRP A 11 39.40 -15.36 -0.52
N VAL A 12 38.46 -14.87 0.31
CA VAL A 12 37.63 -13.69 -0.05
C VAL A 12 38.37 -12.39 0.27
N VAL A 13 39.14 -12.35 1.35
CA VAL A 13 40.05 -11.24 1.65
C VAL A 13 41.28 -11.29 0.74
N GLY A 14 41.75 -12.50 0.38
CA GLY A 14 42.78 -12.72 -0.63
C GLY A 14 42.34 -12.34 -2.05
N LEU A 15 41.09 -12.57 -2.47
CA LEU A 15 40.59 -12.09 -3.77
C LEU A 15 40.30 -10.59 -3.75
N ALA A 16 39.81 -10.02 -2.65
CA ALA A 16 39.61 -8.57 -2.55
C ALA A 16 40.95 -7.82 -2.53
N LEU A 17 41.96 -8.34 -1.82
CA LEU A 17 43.33 -7.81 -1.86
C LEU A 17 44.05 -8.13 -3.18
N ALA A 18 43.76 -9.24 -3.87
CA ALA A 18 44.32 -9.51 -5.21
C ALA A 18 43.63 -8.71 -6.31
N CYS A 19 42.36 -8.34 -6.17
CA CYS A 19 41.68 -7.40 -7.07
C CYS A 19 42.05 -5.95 -6.78
N CYS A 20 42.30 -5.57 -5.52
CA CYS A 20 42.84 -4.25 -5.18
C CYS A 20 44.35 -4.15 -5.51
N ALA A 21 45.15 -5.19 -5.27
CA ALA A 21 46.56 -5.23 -5.67
C ALA A 21 46.70 -5.37 -7.19
N GLY A 22 45.82 -6.10 -7.88
CA GLY A 22 45.80 -6.14 -9.35
C GLY A 22 45.39 -4.81 -9.99
N ALA A 23 44.54 -4.01 -9.31
CA ALA A 23 44.20 -2.66 -9.74
C ALA A 23 45.29 -1.62 -9.41
N LEU A 24 46.02 -1.80 -8.31
CA LEU A 24 47.17 -0.95 -7.94
C LEU A 24 48.44 -1.28 -8.74
N TRP A 25 48.69 -2.55 -9.08
CA TRP A 25 49.85 -2.97 -9.89
C TRP A 25 49.64 -2.82 -11.41
N ALA A 26 48.39 -2.68 -11.88
CA ALA A 26 48.12 -2.25 -13.26
C ALA A 26 48.23 -0.72 -13.45
N GLN A 27 48.46 0.05 -12.38
CA GLN A 27 48.56 1.50 -12.43
C GLN A 27 50.00 2.00 -12.61
N GLU A 28 51.01 1.15 -12.42
CA GLU A 28 52.44 1.49 -12.57
C GLU A 28 53.09 0.95 -13.87
N GLY A 29 52.33 0.22 -14.70
CA GLY A 29 52.83 -0.30 -15.97
C GLY A 29 52.55 0.63 -17.15
N LEU A 30 53.58 1.36 -17.57
CA LEU A 30 53.72 2.01 -18.90
C LEU A 30 52.84 3.25 -19.14
N GLN A 31 53.19 4.38 -18.51
CA GLN A 31 53.08 5.68 -19.18
C GLN A 31 54.10 5.71 -20.33
N GLU A 32 53.79 5.04 -21.44
CA GLU A 32 54.48 5.25 -22.70
C GLU A 32 54.08 6.59 -23.28
N LYS A 33 54.61 7.67 -22.69
CA LYS A 33 54.55 9.01 -23.29
C LYS A 33 55.26 8.96 -24.64
N LEU A 34 54.79 9.75 -25.60
CA LEU A 34 55.54 9.99 -26.83
C LEU A 34 56.98 10.45 -26.46
N PRO A 35 58.01 10.05 -27.23
CA PRO A 35 59.37 10.50 -27.00
C PRO A 35 59.44 12.05 -26.96
N PRO A 36 60.22 12.65 -26.05
CA PRO A 36 60.36 14.09 -25.96
C PRO A 36 61.04 14.60 -27.24
N GLY A 37 60.33 15.42 -28.03
CA GLY A 37 60.85 15.94 -29.29
C GLY A 37 59.81 16.39 -30.33
N VAL A 38 58.51 16.19 -30.10
CA VAL A 38 57.46 16.70 -31.00
C VAL A 38 56.50 17.59 -30.21
N GLU A 39 56.90 18.85 -29.97
CA GLU A 39 56.00 19.89 -29.48
C GLU A 39 55.06 20.34 -30.61
N LEU A 40 53.96 19.61 -30.81
CA LEU A 40 52.88 20.04 -31.69
C LEU A 40 52.07 21.15 -31.01
N SER A 41 52.23 22.41 -31.38
CA SER A 41 51.35 23.50 -30.92
C SER A 41 50.28 23.80 -31.96
N VAL A 42 49.14 24.38 -31.54
CA VAL A 42 48.09 24.87 -32.46
C VAL A 42 48.70 25.83 -33.49
N GLN A 43 49.62 26.69 -33.06
CA GLN A 43 50.37 27.60 -33.93
C GLN A 43 51.32 26.86 -34.89
N GLY A 44 51.92 25.75 -34.45
CA GLY A 44 52.78 24.90 -35.29
C GLY A 44 52.00 24.21 -36.41
N VAL A 45 50.80 23.69 -36.13
CA VAL A 45 49.94 23.08 -37.16
C VAL A 45 49.39 24.14 -38.12
N GLN A 46 49.00 25.31 -37.62
CA GLN A 46 48.57 26.44 -38.46
C GLN A 46 49.69 26.95 -39.38
N GLY A 47 50.94 26.97 -38.89
CA GLY A 47 52.11 27.31 -39.70
C GLY A 47 52.38 26.30 -40.82
N GLU A 48 52.20 25.01 -40.56
CA GLU A 48 52.35 23.95 -41.58
C GLU A 48 51.19 23.96 -42.60
N ILE A 49 49.96 24.32 -42.21
CA ILE A 49 48.84 24.56 -43.13
C ILE A 49 49.15 25.74 -44.09
N ALA A 50 49.71 26.83 -43.56
CA ALA A 50 50.10 28.00 -44.35
C ALA A 50 51.29 27.73 -45.30
N ALA A 51 52.13 26.73 -44.98
CA ALA A 51 53.29 26.33 -45.77
C ALA A 51 52.97 25.34 -46.91
N ILE A 52 51.74 24.84 -47.03
CA ILE A 52 51.33 23.95 -48.12
C ILE A 52 51.35 24.74 -49.45
N GLY A 53 52.43 24.60 -50.20
CA GLY A 53 52.57 25.20 -51.53
C GLY A 53 51.67 24.54 -52.59
N THR A 54 51.45 25.26 -53.71
CA THR A 54 50.66 24.81 -54.87
C THR A 54 51.29 23.67 -55.68
N ALA A 55 52.41 23.10 -55.24
CA ALA A 55 53.21 22.10 -55.96
C ALA A 55 52.70 20.65 -55.84
N LEU A 56 51.69 20.39 -55.00
CA LEU A 56 51.13 19.04 -54.78
C LEU A 56 49.91 18.76 -55.70
N PRO A 57 49.69 17.50 -56.12
CA PRO A 57 48.44 17.08 -56.77
C PRO A 57 47.20 17.47 -55.95
N GLU A 58 46.11 17.87 -56.62
CA GLU A 58 44.90 18.41 -55.96
C GLU A 58 44.29 17.43 -54.94
N ALA A 59 44.24 16.14 -55.26
CA ALA A 59 43.70 15.10 -54.39
C ALA A 59 44.51 14.92 -53.08
N THR A 60 45.84 14.92 -53.15
CA THR A 60 46.70 14.75 -51.97
C THR A 60 46.74 16.00 -51.10
N ARG A 61 46.61 17.19 -51.71
CA ARG A 61 46.47 18.45 -50.98
C ARG A 61 45.19 18.50 -50.14
N THR A 62 44.06 18.12 -50.73
CA THR A 62 42.76 18.11 -50.03
C THR A 62 42.76 17.13 -48.85
N GLN A 63 43.36 15.95 -49.03
CA GLN A 63 43.49 14.97 -47.94
C GLN A 63 44.41 15.46 -46.81
N ALA A 64 45.56 16.06 -47.15
CA ALA A 64 46.48 16.61 -46.16
C ALA A 64 45.85 17.77 -45.36
N LEU A 65 45.12 18.68 -46.02
CA LEU A 65 44.39 19.75 -45.36
C LEU A 65 43.33 19.22 -44.39
N ALA A 66 42.54 18.22 -44.81
CA ALA A 66 41.56 17.58 -43.93
C ALA A 66 42.19 16.90 -42.71
N ASP A 67 43.37 16.28 -42.88
CA ASP A 67 44.10 15.66 -41.77
C ASP A 67 44.68 16.72 -40.81
N PHE A 68 45.16 17.86 -41.31
CA PHE A 68 45.60 18.98 -40.46
C PHE A 68 44.45 19.67 -39.73
N GLU A 69 43.30 19.87 -40.37
CA GLU A 69 42.09 20.40 -39.72
C GLU A 69 41.59 19.46 -38.61
N ALA A 70 41.61 18.15 -38.86
CA ALA A 70 41.32 17.14 -37.84
C ALA A 70 42.32 17.21 -36.68
N ALA A 71 43.61 17.41 -36.97
CA ALA A 71 44.64 17.60 -35.94
C ALA A 71 44.38 18.86 -35.08
N LEU A 72 44.01 19.98 -35.70
CA LEU A 72 43.64 21.21 -34.98
C LEU A 72 42.42 21.00 -34.09
N SER A 73 41.39 20.33 -34.60
CA SER A 73 40.18 19.99 -33.84
C SER A 73 40.51 19.16 -32.60
N SER A 74 41.34 18.12 -32.74
CA SER A 74 41.81 17.30 -31.61
C SER A 74 42.64 18.11 -30.60
N LEU A 75 43.49 19.06 -31.04
CA LEU A 75 44.25 19.92 -30.14
C LEU A 75 43.36 20.89 -29.36
N ASN A 76 42.33 21.48 -30.00
CA ASN A 76 41.35 22.33 -29.32
C ASN A 76 40.52 21.53 -28.31
N ALA A 77 40.05 20.33 -28.68
CA ALA A 77 39.35 19.44 -27.77
C ALA A 77 40.23 19.02 -26.58
N ALA A 78 41.53 18.84 -26.78
CA ALA A 78 42.49 18.58 -25.72
C ALA A 78 42.61 19.77 -24.75
N GLN A 79 42.61 21.00 -25.26
CA GLN A 79 42.65 22.20 -24.42
C GLN A 79 41.36 22.35 -23.60
N ASP A 80 40.19 22.19 -24.23
CA ASP A 80 38.89 22.21 -23.55
C ASP A 80 38.79 21.12 -22.46
N ALA A 81 39.39 19.95 -22.71
CA ALA A 81 39.45 18.88 -21.73
C ALA A 81 40.34 19.26 -20.53
N LYS A 82 41.49 19.90 -20.76
CA LYS A 82 42.37 20.40 -19.70
C LYS A 82 41.70 21.49 -18.85
N ASP A 83 41.00 22.43 -19.48
CA ASP A 83 40.32 23.52 -18.77
C ASP A 83 39.19 22.98 -17.88
N ARG A 84 38.40 22.02 -18.39
CA ARG A 84 37.40 21.31 -17.59
C ARG A 84 38.03 20.48 -16.46
N ALA A 85 39.18 19.84 -16.71
CA ALA A 85 39.90 19.09 -15.68
C ALA A 85 40.38 20.02 -14.55
N ALA A 86 40.86 21.23 -14.88
CA ALA A 86 41.22 22.25 -13.91
C ALA A 86 40.00 22.65 -13.05
N GLY A 87 38.84 22.91 -13.66
CA GLY A 87 37.61 23.21 -12.92
C GLY A 87 37.21 22.10 -11.93
N TYR A 88 37.33 20.82 -12.30
CA TYR A 88 37.07 19.72 -11.36
C TYR A 88 38.07 19.63 -10.20
N ARG A 89 39.35 19.97 -10.46
CA ARG A 89 40.38 20.04 -9.41
C ARG A 89 40.13 21.20 -8.45
N GLU A 90 39.69 22.36 -8.94
CA GLU A 90 39.28 23.48 -8.09
C GLU A 90 38.09 23.12 -7.19
N LEU A 91 37.06 22.46 -7.76
CA LEU A 91 35.92 21.95 -6.99
C LEU A 91 36.35 20.95 -5.91
N ALA A 92 37.36 20.11 -6.20
CA ALA A 92 37.92 19.17 -5.24
C ALA A 92 38.68 19.90 -4.11
N ALA A 93 39.51 20.90 -4.47
CA ALA A 93 40.29 21.69 -3.53
C ALA A 93 39.41 22.56 -2.61
N GLY A 94 38.29 23.10 -3.11
CA GLY A 94 37.33 23.89 -2.33
C GLY A 94 36.40 23.07 -1.42
N ALA A 95 36.32 21.75 -1.60
CA ALA A 95 35.37 20.90 -0.88
C ALA A 95 35.54 20.92 0.66
N PRO A 96 36.77 20.87 1.24
CA PRO A 96 36.96 20.92 2.68
C PRO A 96 36.51 22.24 3.31
N ALA A 97 36.76 23.37 2.63
CA ALA A 97 36.33 24.69 3.10
C ALA A 97 34.80 24.82 3.15
N GLN A 98 34.11 24.33 2.10
CA GLN A 98 32.65 24.28 2.09
C GLN A 98 32.09 23.34 3.16
N LEU A 99 32.72 22.18 3.37
CA LEU A 99 32.33 21.24 4.41
C LEU A 99 32.45 21.86 5.81
N ALA A 100 33.53 22.58 6.09
CA ALA A 100 33.72 23.30 7.35
C ALA A 100 32.65 24.38 7.56
N ALA A 101 32.33 25.15 6.51
CA ALA A 101 31.28 26.16 6.55
C ALA A 101 29.89 25.56 6.86
N ILE A 102 29.53 24.45 6.19
CA ILE A 102 28.26 23.75 6.43
C ILE A 102 28.20 23.15 7.83
N ARG A 103 29.28 22.51 8.30
CA ARG A 103 29.36 21.97 9.67
C ARG A 103 29.19 23.09 10.72
N SER A 104 29.78 24.26 10.48
CA SER A 104 29.58 25.44 11.34
C SER A 104 28.11 25.90 11.37
N GLN A 105 27.43 25.94 10.23
CA GLN A 105 26.00 26.26 10.16
C GLN A 105 25.12 25.21 10.87
N LEU A 106 25.43 23.93 10.69
CA LEU A 106 24.74 22.83 11.36
C LEU A 106 24.95 22.83 12.88
N GLY A 107 26.11 23.27 13.36
CA GLY A 107 26.43 23.39 14.79
C GLY A 107 25.72 24.56 15.50
N ARG A 108 25.31 25.60 14.77
CA ARG A 108 24.49 26.68 15.32
C ARG A 108 23.04 26.20 15.46
N PRO A 109 22.29 26.55 16.52
CA PRO A 109 20.86 26.27 16.57
C PRO A 109 20.14 26.96 15.40
N PRO A 110 19.05 26.36 14.87
CA PRO A 110 18.26 27.02 13.83
C PRO A 110 17.74 28.35 14.37
N ALA A 111 17.81 29.41 13.54
CA ALA A 111 17.21 30.70 13.87
C ALA A 111 15.72 30.45 14.16
N GLY A 112 15.35 30.53 15.43
CA GLY A 112 14.02 30.23 15.93
C GLY A 112 13.13 31.45 15.84
N ASP A 113 12.91 31.95 14.63
CA ASP A 113 11.97 33.06 14.41
C ASP A 113 10.60 32.48 14.05
N GLY A 114 10.02 31.76 15.01
CA GLY A 114 8.58 31.51 15.00
C GLY A 114 7.81 32.83 15.07
N PRO A 115 6.51 32.84 14.75
CA PRO A 115 5.71 34.05 14.86
C PRO A 115 5.86 34.65 16.27
N PRO A 116 6.12 35.97 16.41
CA PRO A 116 6.27 36.59 17.72
C PRO A 116 4.99 36.36 18.55
N LYS A 117 5.09 36.37 19.89
CA LYS A 117 3.90 36.19 20.76
C LYS A 117 2.78 37.22 20.48
N LYS A 118 3.14 38.37 19.91
CA LYS A 118 2.22 39.44 19.45
C LYS A 118 1.66 39.22 18.04
N ALA A 119 1.93 38.10 17.38
CA ALA A 119 1.49 37.86 16.00
C ALA A 119 -0.05 37.80 15.86
N LEU A 120 -0.78 37.52 16.95
CA LEU A 120 -2.25 37.58 17.00
C LEU A 120 -2.82 39.01 16.96
N GLU A 121 -2.00 40.02 17.29
CA GLU A 121 -2.36 41.44 17.26
C GLU A 121 -2.24 42.04 15.85
N LEU A 122 -1.58 41.33 14.92
CA LEU A 122 -1.42 41.78 13.54
C LEU A 122 -2.75 41.71 12.76
N PRO A 123 -2.97 42.59 11.76
CA PRO A 123 -4.11 42.48 10.85
C PRO A 123 -4.13 41.14 10.11
N LEU A 124 -5.33 40.61 9.81
CA LEU A 124 -5.49 39.33 9.09
C LEU A 124 -4.74 39.33 7.75
N SER A 125 -4.74 40.45 7.03
CA SER A 125 -4.04 40.62 5.75
C SER A 125 -2.53 40.40 5.86
N GLU A 126 -1.90 40.97 6.90
CA GLU A 126 -0.46 40.81 7.13
C GLU A 126 -0.12 39.36 7.53
N ILE A 127 -0.97 38.71 8.33
CA ILE A 127 -0.79 37.29 8.69
C ILE A 127 -0.91 36.40 7.43
N GLN A 128 -1.84 36.71 6.52
CA GLN A 128 -1.99 35.99 5.25
C GLN A 128 -0.75 36.15 4.34
N GLU A 129 -0.20 37.35 4.25
CA GLU A 129 1.04 37.62 3.50
C GLU A 129 2.22 36.82 4.07
N ARG A 130 2.39 36.82 5.40
CA ARG A 130 3.45 36.05 6.07
C ARG A 130 3.27 34.54 5.91
N HIS A 131 2.04 34.03 5.96
CA HIS A 131 1.74 32.63 5.65
C HIS A 131 2.07 32.28 4.20
N ARG A 132 1.79 33.17 3.25
CA ARG A 132 2.14 32.97 1.83
C ARG A 132 3.65 32.94 1.62
N ALA A 133 4.39 33.87 2.22
CA ALA A 133 5.86 33.88 2.17
C ALA A 133 6.48 32.61 2.80
N ALA A 134 5.91 32.12 3.90
CA ALA A 134 6.33 30.86 4.50
C ALA A 134 6.06 29.64 3.58
N SER A 135 4.95 29.64 2.85
CA SER A 135 4.62 28.60 1.87
C SER A 135 5.59 28.59 0.69
N GLU A 136 5.98 29.76 0.19
CA GLU A 136 6.99 29.92 -0.87
C GLU A 136 8.36 29.41 -0.39
N THR A 137 8.76 29.79 0.83
CA THR A 137 10.01 29.32 1.45
C THR A 137 10.05 27.79 1.59
N LEU A 138 8.92 27.16 1.96
CA LEU A 138 8.83 25.71 2.04
C LEU A 138 8.97 25.06 0.66
N ARG A 139 8.33 25.61 -0.38
CA ARG A 139 8.44 25.10 -1.76
C ARG A 139 9.88 25.14 -2.27
N ASP A 140 10.61 26.21 -1.99
CA ASP A 140 12.01 26.33 -2.40
C ASP A 140 12.89 25.34 -1.63
N ALA A 141 12.71 25.22 -0.31
CA ALA A 141 13.43 24.25 0.51
C ALA A 141 13.13 22.78 0.10
N GLU A 142 11.89 22.48 -0.31
CA GLU A 142 11.48 21.17 -0.80
C GLU A 142 12.16 20.83 -2.14
N ARG A 143 12.23 21.80 -3.07
CA ARG A 143 12.95 21.65 -4.35
C ARG A 143 14.44 21.39 -4.12
N ASP A 144 15.09 22.21 -3.30
CA ASP A 144 16.51 22.06 -2.98
C ASP A 144 16.81 20.70 -2.35
N PHE A 145 15.95 20.27 -1.42
CA PHE A 145 16.10 18.97 -0.77
C PHE A 145 15.89 17.80 -1.76
N ALA A 146 14.90 17.90 -2.65
CA ALA A 146 14.63 16.89 -3.67
C ALA A 146 15.78 16.77 -4.68
N ASP A 147 16.37 17.88 -5.09
CA ASP A 147 17.51 17.89 -6.02
C ASP A 147 18.76 17.25 -5.40
N ILE A 148 19.06 17.60 -4.14
CA ILE A 148 20.18 16.97 -3.39
C ILE A 148 19.94 15.47 -3.18
N GLN A 149 18.68 15.02 -3.00
CA GLN A 149 18.36 13.59 -2.87
C GLN A 149 18.56 12.79 -4.17
N ARG A 150 18.42 13.42 -5.34
CA ARG A 150 18.66 12.77 -6.65
C ARG A 150 20.14 12.69 -7.01
N GLU A 151 20.95 13.58 -6.45
CA GLU A 151 22.37 13.70 -6.81
C GLU A 151 23.20 12.40 -6.60
N PRO A 152 23.01 11.59 -5.54
CA PRO A 152 23.71 10.31 -5.40
C PRO A 152 23.47 9.34 -6.57
N ASP A 153 22.24 9.24 -7.05
CA ASP A 153 21.89 8.32 -8.15
C ASP A 153 22.45 8.82 -9.49
N ILE A 154 22.43 10.14 -9.70
CA ILE A 154 23.06 10.80 -10.85
C ILE A 154 24.57 10.54 -10.85
N ARG A 155 25.24 10.76 -9.70
CA ARG A 155 26.68 10.51 -9.54
C ARG A 155 27.04 9.03 -9.73
N ALA A 156 26.21 8.11 -9.24
CA ALA A 156 26.43 6.68 -9.42
C ALA A 156 26.40 6.27 -10.91
N LYS A 157 25.40 6.74 -11.67
CA LYS A 157 25.35 6.53 -13.13
C LYS A 157 26.55 7.16 -13.83
N ARG A 158 26.86 8.43 -13.53
CA ARG A 158 28.00 9.15 -14.11
C ARG A 158 29.32 8.42 -13.86
N ARG A 159 29.55 7.89 -12.65
CA ARG A 159 30.75 7.10 -12.31
C ARG A 159 30.86 5.84 -13.17
N THR A 160 29.74 5.14 -13.41
CA THR A 160 29.76 3.96 -14.31
C THR A 160 30.07 4.31 -15.76
N ASP A 161 29.53 5.43 -16.26
CA ASP A 161 29.76 5.88 -17.63
C ASP A 161 31.20 6.38 -17.82
N LEU A 162 31.74 7.13 -16.84
CA LEU A 162 33.14 7.58 -16.84
C LEU A 162 34.11 6.41 -16.84
N ASN A 163 33.89 5.39 -15.99
CA ASN A 163 34.76 4.21 -15.97
C ASN A 163 34.76 3.48 -17.32
N ARG A 164 33.60 3.38 -17.98
CA ARG A 164 33.47 2.78 -19.31
C ARG A 164 34.21 3.62 -20.37
N ALA A 165 33.98 4.94 -20.38
CA ALA A 165 34.62 5.87 -21.31
C ALA A 165 36.15 5.95 -21.14
N GLN A 166 36.62 5.88 -19.89
CA GLN A 166 38.05 5.86 -19.59
C GLN A 166 38.71 4.57 -20.08
N ALA A 167 38.05 3.42 -19.91
CA ALA A 167 38.54 2.14 -20.43
C ALA A 167 38.65 2.15 -21.97
N SER A 168 37.63 2.66 -22.68
CA SER A 168 37.68 2.78 -24.14
C SER A 168 38.73 3.78 -24.62
N ALA A 169 38.86 4.93 -23.96
CA ALA A 169 39.87 5.94 -24.31
C ALA A 169 41.30 5.41 -24.12
N ARG A 170 41.56 4.64 -23.06
CA ARG A 170 42.86 3.98 -22.83
C ARG A 170 43.19 2.93 -23.89
N ALA A 171 42.20 2.14 -24.31
CA ALA A 171 42.39 1.15 -25.37
C ALA A 171 42.70 1.80 -26.73
N GLU A 172 42.00 2.89 -27.08
CA GLU A 172 42.26 3.66 -28.31
C GLU A 172 43.64 4.33 -28.27
N LEU A 173 44.01 4.90 -27.12
CA LEU A 173 45.31 5.52 -26.89
C LEU A 173 46.45 4.51 -27.11
N GLN A 174 46.37 3.32 -26.52
CA GLN A 174 47.36 2.26 -26.69
C GLN A 174 47.50 1.83 -28.15
N ARG A 175 46.38 1.69 -28.87
CA ARG A 175 46.38 1.36 -30.30
C ARG A 175 47.10 2.43 -31.12
N LEU A 176 46.76 3.71 -30.91
CA LEU A 176 47.36 4.83 -31.65
C LEU A 176 48.85 5.03 -31.33
N ILE A 177 49.27 4.84 -30.07
CA ILE A 177 50.69 4.89 -29.70
C ILE A 177 51.48 3.77 -30.42
N GLY A 178 50.92 2.56 -30.49
CA GLY A 178 51.51 1.45 -31.24
C GLY A 178 51.66 1.75 -32.73
N GLU A 179 50.63 2.33 -33.36
CA GLU A 179 50.66 2.75 -34.76
C GLU A 179 51.72 3.85 -35.02
N VAL A 180 51.80 4.88 -34.17
CA VAL A 180 52.75 6.00 -34.32
C VAL A 180 54.21 5.56 -34.13
N ARG A 181 54.46 4.54 -33.29
CA ARG A 181 55.80 3.99 -33.06
C ARG A 181 56.28 3.07 -34.19
N GLY A 182 55.37 2.39 -34.89
CA GLY A 182 55.68 1.52 -36.02
C GLY A 182 55.96 2.26 -37.33
N GLU A 183 55.69 3.56 -37.40
CA GLU A 183 55.90 4.38 -38.60
C GLU A 183 57.35 4.90 -38.71
N PRO A 184 57.99 4.81 -39.90
CA PRO A 184 59.31 5.37 -40.13
C PRO A 184 59.31 6.92 -40.02
N PRO A 185 60.45 7.55 -39.67
CA PRO A 185 60.53 9.00 -39.55
C PRO A 185 60.29 9.68 -40.91
N VAL A 186 59.23 10.49 -40.98
CA VAL A 186 58.84 11.27 -42.16
C VAL A 186 59.74 12.50 -42.33
N THR A 187 60.30 12.71 -43.52
CA THR A 187 61.07 13.90 -43.91
C THR A 187 60.14 15.10 -44.13
N ARG A 188 60.58 16.30 -43.75
CA ARG A 188 59.77 17.54 -43.76
C ARG A 188 59.25 18.01 -45.14
N THR A 189 59.73 17.39 -46.21
CA THR A 189 59.38 17.71 -47.60
C THR A 189 58.07 17.07 -48.08
N ASP A 190 57.55 16.05 -47.40
CA ASP A 190 56.31 15.35 -47.80
C ASP A 190 55.13 15.72 -46.88
N SER A 191 54.24 16.58 -47.37
CA SER A 191 53.15 17.17 -46.58
C SER A 191 52.03 16.19 -46.19
N ALA A 192 51.69 15.22 -47.05
CA ALA A 192 50.62 14.25 -46.80
C ALA A 192 50.94 13.23 -45.67
N PRO A 193 52.09 12.52 -45.66
CA PRO A 193 52.44 11.63 -44.56
C PRO A 193 52.71 12.39 -43.26
N LEU A 194 53.19 13.63 -43.34
CA LEU A 194 53.34 14.52 -42.19
C LEU A 194 51.97 14.85 -41.57
N ALA A 195 50.98 15.24 -42.39
CA ALA A 195 49.62 15.54 -41.93
C ALA A 195 48.97 14.35 -41.21
N ALA A 196 49.06 13.15 -41.81
CA ALA A 196 48.53 11.93 -41.22
C ALA A 196 49.17 11.60 -39.86
N ARG A 197 50.50 11.77 -39.75
CA ARG A 197 51.23 11.58 -38.48
C ARG A 197 50.84 12.62 -37.44
N MET A 198 50.74 13.89 -37.82
CA MET A 198 50.34 14.99 -36.93
C MET A 198 48.91 14.83 -36.40
N LYS A 199 47.99 14.34 -37.23
CA LYS A 199 46.63 13.96 -36.81
C LYS A 199 46.64 12.87 -35.74
N LYS A 200 47.41 11.79 -35.93
CA LYS A 200 47.52 10.72 -34.93
C LYS A 200 48.11 11.22 -33.61
N ILE A 201 49.16 12.05 -33.67
CA ILE A 201 49.78 12.66 -32.47
C ILE A 201 48.80 13.61 -31.76
N ALA A 202 48.07 14.44 -32.51
CA ALA A 202 47.05 15.33 -31.95
C ALA A 202 45.92 14.54 -31.27
N ARG A 203 45.46 13.45 -31.89
CA ARG A 203 44.45 12.56 -31.31
C ARG A 203 44.94 11.86 -30.04
N VAL A 204 46.22 11.44 -29.98
CA VAL A 204 46.83 10.91 -28.76
C VAL A 204 46.77 11.93 -27.62
N ARG A 205 47.14 13.20 -27.88
CA ARG A 205 47.07 14.27 -26.87
C ARG A 205 45.66 14.58 -26.41
N GLU A 206 44.68 14.53 -27.31
CA GLU A 206 43.26 14.64 -26.97
C GLU A 206 42.84 13.53 -26.01
N LEU A 207 43.16 12.27 -26.33
CA LEU A 207 42.81 11.13 -25.49
C LEU A 207 43.51 11.19 -24.11
N GLU A 208 44.77 11.61 -24.04
CA GLU A 208 45.47 11.85 -22.77
C GLU A 208 44.76 12.92 -21.92
N ALA A 209 44.38 14.05 -22.54
CA ALA A 209 43.66 15.12 -21.85
C ALA A 209 42.25 14.70 -21.40
N VAL A 210 41.55 13.88 -22.20
CA VAL A 210 40.24 13.31 -21.85
C VAL A 210 40.36 12.30 -20.71
N ILE A 211 41.41 11.47 -20.68
CA ILE A 211 41.66 10.55 -19.57
C ILE A 211 41.94 11.33 -18.28
N ASP A 212 42.75 12.38 -18.35
CA ASP A 212 43.04 13.27 -17.22
C ASP A 212 41.78 14.01 -16.74
N LEU A 213 40.92 14.46 -17.65
CA LEU A 213 39.60 15.02 -17.35
C LEU A 213 38.72 14.03 -16.57
N HIS A 214 38.56 12.81 -17.08
CA HIS A 214 37.76 11.79 -16.41
C HIS A 214 38.33 11.43 -15.04
N GLU A 215 39.65 11.36 -14.89
CA GLU A 215 40.32 11.12 -13.62
C GLU A 215 40.12 12.29 -12.63
N ALA A 216 40.23 13.53 -13.10
CA ALA A 216 39.94 14.72 -12.30
C ALA A 216 38.47 14.75 -11.83
N GLU A 217 37.52 14.39 -12.70
CA GLU A 217 36.09 14.30 -12.34
C GLU A 217 35.84 13.22 -11.28
N LEU A 218 36.44 12.02 -11.43
CA LEU A 218 36.34 10.93 -10.45
C LEU A 218 36.94 11.31 -9.09
N ARG A 219 38.16 11.87 -9.07
CA ARG A 219 38.80 12.37 -7.84
C ARG A 219 37.99 13.46 -7.17
N SER A 220 37.33 14.32 -7.95
CA SER A 220 36.43 15.36 -7.45
C SER A 220 35.20 14.77 -6.74
N PHE A 221 34.69 13.61 -7.17
CA PHE A 221 33.62 12.92 -6.44
C PHE A 221 34.08 12.38 -5.09
N ASP A 222 35.26 11.77 -5.04
CA ASP A 222 35.82 11.20 -3.81
C ASP A 222 36.17 12.32 -2.80
N ALA A 223 36.73 13.44 -3.26
CA ALA A 223 36.98 14.62 -2.41
C ALA A 223 35.70 15.26 -1.84
N ARG A 224 34.56 15.13 -2.55
CA ARG A 224 33.25 15.66 -2.15
C ARG A 224 32.35 14.62 -1.48
N LEU A 225 32.90 13.47 -1.07
CA LEU A 225 32.14 12.38 -0.48
C LEU A 225 31.46 12.79 0.83
N GLU A 226 32.15 13.51 1.71
CA GLU A 226 31.58 14.01 2.98
C GLU A 226 30.72 15.27 2.81
N LEU A 227 30.93 16.03 1.73
CA LEU A 227 30.21 17.26 1.46
C LEU A 227 28.74 17.00 1.13
N LEU A 228 28.45 15.93 0.38
CA LEU A 228 27.08 15.62 -0.06
C LEU A 228 26.14 15.25 1.12
N PRO A 229 26.52 14.36 2.06
CA PRO A 229 25.75 14.12 3.28
C PRO A 229 25.54 15.40 4.09
N ALA A 230 26.57 16.23 4.25
CA ALA A 230 26.47 17.49 5.00
C ALA A 230 25.50 18.49 4.34
N ARG A 231 25.53 18.63 3.00
CA ARG A 231 24.57 19.44 2.23
C ARG A 231 23.15 18.92 2.37
N ARG A 232 22.97 17.59 2.31
CA ARG A 232 21.67 16.95 2.53
C ARG A 232 21.13 17.24 3.92
N ASP A 233 21.97 17.14 4.95
CA ASP A 233 21.55 17.40 6.33
C ASP A 233 21.18 18.88 6.54
N LEU A 234 21.91 19.80 5.89
CA LEU A 234 21.56 21.23 5.88
C LEU A 234 20.23 21.49 5.17
N ALA A 235 20.02 20.92 3.98
CA ALA A 235 18.77 21.07 3.23
C ALA A 235 17.58 20.43 3.96
N GLN A 236 17.77 19.26 4.57
CA GLN A 236 16.75 18.62 5.42
C GLN A 236 16.39 19.51 6.60
N ARG A 237 17.38 20.16 7.23
CA ARG A 237 17.14 21.10 8.32
C ARG A 237 16.39 22.34 7.83
N ALA A 238 16.76 22.91 6.69
CA ALA A 238 16.05 24.04 6.10
C ALA A 238 14.58 23.68 5.79
N PHE A 239 14.34 22.51 5.19
CA PHE A 239 13.00 21.98 4.97
C PHE A 239 12.22 21.84 6.28
N ASN A 240 12.79 21.22 7.32
CA ASN A 240 12.12 21.06 8.61
C ASN A 240 11.78 22.40 9.28
N VAL A 241 12.68 23.39 9.18
CA VAL A 241 12.46 24.74 9.72
C VAL A 241 11.35 25.46 8.94
N ALA A 242 11.36 25.38 7.61
CA ALA A 242 10.32 25.98 6.76
C ALA A 242 8.94 25.34 7.01
N THR A 243 8.88 24.01 7.15
CA THR A 243 7.65 23.29 7.50
C THR A 243 7.10 23.76 8.84
N LYS A 244 7.94 23.80 9.88
CA LYS A 244 7.53 24.25 11.21
C LYS A 244 7.05 25.70 11.19
N ARG A 245 7.74 26.57 10.46
CA ARG A 245 7.35 27.98 10.31
C ARG A 245 5.99 28.11 9.63
N LEU A 246 5.72 27.36 8.57
CA LEU A 246 4.42 27.34 7.91
C LEU A 246 3.32 26.87 8.87
N GLU A 247 3.55 25.80 9.63
CA GLU A 247 2.60 25.28 10.62
C GLU A 247 2.27 26.31 11.70
N GLU A 248 3.27 27.02 12.22
CA GLU A 248 3.09 28.06 13.23
C GLU A 248 2.29 29.26 12.68
N TRP A 249 2.61 29.75 11.48
CA TRP A 249 1.84 30.83 10.84
C TRP A 249 0.41 30.39 10.48
N GLN A 250 0.22 29.12 10.09
CA GLN A 250 -1.11 28.56 9.83
C GLN A 250 -1.93 28.48 11.12
N ALA A 251 -1.32 28.11 12.25
CA ALA A 251 -1.97 28.10 13.55
C ALA A 251 -2.41 29.51 13.97
N VAL A 252 -1.54 30.51 13.82
CA VAL A 252 -1.85 31.92 14.10
C VAL A 252 -2.99 32.41 13.19
N LEU A 253 -2.95 32.09 11.89
CA LEU A 253 -3.99 32.46 10.93
C LEU A 253 -5.35 31.86 11.31
N ASN A 254 -5.39 30.57 11.65
CA ASN A 254 -6.62 29.89 12.06
C ASN A 254 -7.19 30.48 13.36
N GLN A 255 -6.34 30.80 14.34
CA GLN A 255 -6.76 31.44 15.58
C GLN A 255 -7.31 32.84 15.33
N ARG A 256 -6.65 33.65 14.51
CA ARG A 256 -7.12 35.00 14.16
C ARG A 256 -8.49 34.97 13.47
N ARG A 257 -8.66 34.11 12.46
CA ARG A 257 -9.94 33.91 11.77
C ARG A 257 -11.07 33.53 12.72
N LYS A 258 -10.78 32.66 13.69
CA LYS A 258 -11.76 32.24 14.71
C LYS A 258 -12.17 33.38 15.63
N LEU A 259 -11.24 34.26 16.01
CA LEU A 259 -11.55 35.44 16.82
C LEU A 259 -12.39 36.45 16.03
N GLU A 260 -12.06 36.71 14.77
CA GLU A 260 -12.83 37.61 13.89
C GLU A 260 -14.24 37.07 13.62
N ALA A 261 -14.38 35.78 13.29
CA ALA A 261 -15.70 35.17 13.06
C ALA A 261 -16.58 35.20 14.31
N LYS A 262 -16.01 35.06 15.51
CA LYS A 262 -16.74 35.21 16.78
C LYS A 262 -17.17 36.65 17.04
N ALA A 263 -16.26 37.61 16.84
CA ALA A 263 -16.55 39.02 17.03
C ALA A 263 -17.66 39.49 16.07
N GLU A 264 -17.62 39.05 14.81
CA GLU A 264 -18.67 39.34 13.83
C GLU A 264 -20.00 38.65 14.17
N ALA A 265 -19.97 37.41 14.70
CA ALA A 265 -21.19 36.76 15.19
C ALA A 265 -21.82 37.49 16.38
N GLU A 266 -21.01 38.06 17.28
CA GLU A 266 -21.48 38.89 18.39
C GLU A 266 -22.04 40.23 17.90
N ALA A 267 -21.34 40.90 16.98
CA ALA A 267 -21.79 42.14 16.36
C ALA A 267 -23.12 41.95 15.60
N ALA A 268 -23.26 40.88 14.81
CA ALA A 268 -24.51 40.55 14.12
C ALA A 268 -25.67 40.33 15.09
N ARG A 269 -25.43 39.68 16.25
CA ARG A 269 -26.44 39.49 17.30
C ARG A 269 -26.83 40.81 17.97
N GLN A 270 -25.88 41.71 18.19
CA GLN A 270 -26.17 43.03 18.75
C GLN A 270 -27.02 43.85 17.75
N ALA A 271 -26.60 43.91 16.49
CA ALA A 271 -27.35 44.56 15.42
C ALA A 271 -28.77 43.99 15.27
N ALA A 272 -28.94 42.67 15.42
CA ALA A 272 -30.27 42.05 15.38
C ALA A 272 -31.15 42.39 16.59
N ARG A 273 -30.57 42.51 17.79
CA ARG A 273 -31.31 42.96 18.98
C ARG A 273 -31.73 44.42 18.87
N GLU A 274 -30.84 45.27 18.37
CA GLU A 274 -31.12 46.70 18.14
C GLU A 274 -32.18 46.89 17.05
N ALA A 275 -32.05 46.18 15.94
CA ALA A 275 -33.06 46.16 14.89
C ALA A 275 -34.41 45.63 15.40
N ALA A 276 -34.44 44.55 16.19
CA ALA A 276 -35.68 44.03 16.76
C ALA A 276 -36.33 44.95 17.81
N ALA A 277 -35.53 45.73 18.54
CA ALA A 277 -36.01 46.68 19.54
C ALA A 277 -36.58 47.95 18.90
N ASN A 278 -35.97 48.44 17.82
CA ASN A 278 -36.34 49.71 17.18
C ASN A 278 -37.29 49.51 15.98
N PHE A 279 -37.16 48.42 15.22
CA PHE A 279 -37.84 48.20 13.93
C PHE A 279 -38.24 46.72 13.72
N VAL A 280 -39.45 46.36 14.16
CA VAL A 280 -39.99 44.97 14.07
C VAL A 280 -39.97 44.44 12.64
N GLN A 281 -40.13 45.31 11.64
CA GLN A 281 -40.19 44.97 10.23
C GLN A 281 -38.84 44.45 9.69
N LEU A 282 -37.71 44.79 10.31
CA LEU A 282 -36.36 44.37 9.89
C LEU A 282 -35.87 43.08 10.59
N ARG A 283 -36.66 42.52 11.52
CA ARG A 283 -36.27 41.37 12.34
C ARG A 283 -35.83 40.16 11.52
N VAL A 284 -36.54 39.84 10.43
CA VAL A 284 -36.26 38.65 9.61
C VAL A 284 -34.89 38.73 8.94
N VAL A 285 -34.53 39.89 8.39
CA VAL A 285 -33.23 40.11 7.74
C VAL A 285 -32.11 40.10 8.77
N ALA A 286 -32.36 40.70 9.93
CA ALA A 286 -31.40 40.72 11.01
C ALA A 286 -31.15 39.31 11.60
N GLU A 287 -32.21 38.49 11.76
CA GLU A 287 -32.09 37.08 12.16
C GLU A 287 -31.30 36.25 11.13
N LEU A 288 -31.55 36.45 9.84
CA LEU A 288 -30.77 35.79 8.78
C LEU A 288 -29.28 36.14 8.86
N ASN A 289 -28.94 37.41 9.11
CA ASN A 289 -27.54 37.82 9.32
C ASN A 289 -26.91 37.15 10.54
N THR A 290 -27.67 36.99 11.64
CA THR A 290 -27.17 36.24 12.80
C THR A 290 -26.92 34.77 12.49
N GLU A 291 -27.77 34.14 11.67
CA GLU A 291 -27.60 32.75 11.24
C GLU A 291 -26.35 32.59 10.36
N LEU A 292 -26.16 33.49 9.39
CA LEU A 292 -24.98 33.50 8.51
C LEU A 292 -23.68 33.73 9.31
N ALA A 293 -23.68 34.67 10.26
CA ALA A 293 -22.52 34.93 11.11
C ALA A 293 -22.22 33.75 12.06
N GLN A 294 -23.25 33.07 12.56
CA GLN A 294 -23.09 31.84 13.35
C GLN A 294 -22.50 30.70 12.51
N LYS A 295 -23.02 30.47 11.30
CA LYS A 295 -22.48 29.49 10.34
C LYS A 295 -21.01 29.76 10.03
N ARG A 296 -20.62 31.02 9.88
CA ARG A 296 -19.22 31.41 9.68
C ARG A 296 -18.35 31.10 10.90
N SER A 297 -18.83 31.39 12.11
CA SER A 297 -18.12 31.01 13.35
C SER A 297 -17.95 29.49 13.49
N GLU A 298 -18.93 28.70 13.08
CA GLU A 298 -18.84 27.23 13.06
C GLU A 298 -17.83 26.74 12.02
N LEU A 299 -17.88 27.29 10.80
CA LEU A 299 -16.95 27.00 9.72
C LEU A 299 -15.49 27.28 10.13
N ALA A 300 -15.23 28.37 10.84
CA ALA A 300 -13.90 28.69 11.36
C ALA A 300 -13.34 27.59 12.29
N GLY A 301 -14.20 26.96 13.09
CA GLY A 301 -13.83 25.81 13.94
C GLY A 301 -13.54 24.55 13.12
N VAL A 302 -14.38 24.26 12.13
CA VAL A 302 -14.21 23.11 11.22
C VAL A 302 -12.94 23.25 10.39
N LEU A 303 -12.65 24.44 9.87
CA LEU A 303 -11.42 24.78 9.15
C LEU A 303 -10.15 24.55 9.98
N GLU A 304 -10.20 24.89 11.28
CA GLU A 304 -9.09 24.63 12.20
C GLU A 304 -8.85 23.12 12.36
N GLU A 305 -9.91 22.33 12.50
CA GLU A 305 -9.83 20.87 12.64
C GLU A 305 -9.36 20.19 11.35
N SER A 306 -9.90 20.56 10.18
CA SER A 306 -9.48 20.03 8.89
C SER A 306 -8.02 20.34 8.60
N SER A 307 -7.56 21.55 8.92
CA SER A 307 -6.15 21.95 8.82
C SER A 307 -5.24 21.07 9.70
N LYS A 308 -5.61 20.81 10.95
CA LYS A 308 -4.85 19.91 11.84
C LYS A 308 -4.80 18.48 11.28
N ARG A 309 -5.92 17.95 10.80
CA ARG A 309 -5.98 16.61 10.19
C ARG A 309 -5.10 16.52 8.95
N LEU A 310 -5.15 17.51 8.07
CA LEU A 310 -4.34 17.57 6.86
C LEU A 310 -2.85 17.56 7.17
N ASN A 311 -2.40 18.37 8.13
CA ASN A 311 -1.00 18.42 8.53
C ASN A 311 -0.53 17.11 9.17
N ALA A 312 -1.35 16.49 10.03
CA ALA A 312 -1.05 15.18 10.60
C ALA A 312 -0.91 14.09 9.52
N ARG A 313 -1.80 14.07 8.53
CA ARG A 313 -1.74 13.11 7.40
C ARG A 313 -0.54 13.34 6.49
N ARG A 314 -0.19 14.59 6.20
CA ARG A 314 1.03 14.93 5.44
C ARG A 314 2.29 14.46 6.18
N ALA A 315 2.38 14.71 7.49
CA ALA A 315 3.50 14.25 8.30
C ALA A 315 3.62 12.72 8.32
N GLU A 316 2.49 12.01 8.40
CA GLU A 316 2.44 10.56 8.32
C GLU A 316 2.91 10.03 6.96
N LEU A 317 2.47 10.65 5.86
CA LEU A 317 2.90 10.31 4.50
C LEU A 317 4.42 10.48 4.33
N VAL A 318 4.97 11.63 4.72
CA VAL A 318 6.42 11.91 4.62
C VAL A 318 7.21 10.93 5.47
N ARG A 319 6.75 10.63 6.69
CA ARG A 319 7.38 9.63 7.58
C ARG A 319 7.42 8.27 6.90
N LEU A 320 6.29 7.82 6.35
CA LEU A 320 6.17 6.52 5.69
C LEU A 320 7.06 6.43 4.45
N GLN A 321 7.06 7.45 3.60
CA GLN A 321 7.92 7.51 2.40
C GLN A 321 9.41 7.50 2.75
N THR A 322 9.79 8.21 3.81
CA THR A 322 11.18 8.26 4.30
C THR A 322 11.61 6.91 4.85
N GLN A 323 10.75 6.25 5.64
CA GLN A 323 10.99 4.89 6.13
C GLN A 323 11.14 3.94 4.94
N PHE A 324 10.21 3.96 3.99
CA PHE A 324 10.25 3.08 2.82
C PHE A 324 11.54 3.24 2.00
N HIS A 325 11.94 4.47 1.69
CA HIS A 325 13.21 4.76 1.00
C HIS A 325 14.43 4.32 1.83
N GLY A 326 14.41 4.56 3.13
CA GLY A 326 15.46 4.12 4.06
C GLY A 326 15.66 2.62 4.03
N ILE A 327 14.57 1.85 4.07
CA ILE A 327 14.61 0.38 4.06
C ILE A 327 15.08 -0.13 2.72
N ARG A 328 14.57 0.42 1.61
CA ARG A 328 14.98 0.01 0.27
C ARG A 328 16.49 0.22 0.07
N ARG A 329 17.06 1.32 0.56
CA ARG A 329 18.51 1.56 0.53
C ARG A 329 19.28 0.59 1.41
N LYS A 330 18.86 0.41 2.67
CA LYS A 330 19.50 -0.54 3.60
C LYS A 330 19.51 -1.96 3.04
N LEU A 331 18.42 -2.38 2.40
CA LEU A 331 18.32 -3.71 1.78
C LEU A 331 19.22 -3.86 0.55
N LYS A 332 19.36 -2.82 -0.28
CA LYS A 332 20.27 -2.85 -1.44
C LYS A 332 21.74 -3.02 -1.03
N VAL A 333 22.15 -2.42 0.09
CA VAL A 333 23.55 -2.44 0.56
C VAL A 333 23.86 -3.65 1.41
N ALA A 334 23.05 -3.92 2.43
CA ALA A 334 23.30 -4.99 3.39
C ALA A 334 22.80 -6.37 2.90
N GLY A 335 21.98 -6.40 1.85
CA GLY A 335 21.27 -7.60 1.41
C GLY A 335 20.16 -8.02 2.39
N LEU A 336 19.46 -9.11 2.02
CA LEU A 336 18.44 -9.74 2.86
C LEU A 336 19.09 -10.54 3.99
N THR A 337 19.44 -9.87 5.08
CA THR A 337 19.93 -10.51 6.32
C THR A 337 18.78 -10.80 7.28
N ASN A 338 18.98 -11.73 8.22
CA ASN A 338 17.94 -12.11 9.19
C ASN A 338 17.51 -10.95 10.09
N ALA A 339 18.45 -10.11 10.51
CA ALA A 339 18.15 -8.88 11.26
C ALA A 339 17.27 -7.92 10.44
N MET A 340 17.47 -7.86 9.12
CA MET A 340 16.61 -7.09 8.23
C MET A 340 15.22 -7.71 8.12
N GLY A 341 15.09 -9.04 8.11
CA GLY A 341 13.80 -9.73 8.17
C GLY A 341 12.97 -9.35 9.40
N GLN A 342 13.60 -9.23 10.56
CA GLN A 342 12.91 -8.79 11.80
C GLN A 342 12.45 -7.33 11.72
N VAL A 343 13.31 -6.43 11.22
CA VAL A 343 12.96 -5.02 11.02
C VAL A 343 11.78 -4.89 10.04
N LEU A 344 11.81 -5.64 8.94
CA LEU A 344 10.75 -5.66 7.94
C LEU A 344 9.41 -6.15 8.53
N ARG A 345 9.41 -7.16 9.41
CA ARG A 345 8.18 -7.64 10.08
C ARG A 345 7.62 -6.65 11.08
N ARG A 346 8.46 -6.04 11.92
CA ARG A 346 8.00 -4.99 12.85
C ARG A 346 7.35 -3.86 12.07
N GLN A 347 8.00 -3.41 11.01
CA GLN A 347 7.45 -2.36 10.15
C GLN A 347 6.16 -2.77 9.46
N TYR A 348 6.04 -4.01 8.98
CA TYR A 348 4.79 -4.51 8.42
C TYR A 348 3.63 -4.40 9.40
N ASN A 349 3.85 -4.71 10.68
CA ASN A 349 2.84 -4.60 11.73
C ASN A 349 2.53 -3.14 12.12
N ASP A 350 3.51 -2.24 11.97
CA ASP A 350 3.35 -0.80 12.24
C ASP A 350 2.74 -0.03 11.05
N LEU A 351 2.52 -0.67 9.88
CA LEU A 351 1.92 -0.01 8.72
C LEU A 351 0.45 0.35 8.97
N PRO A 352 -0.02 1.53 8.52
CA PRO A 352 -1.43 1.89 8.55
C PRO A 352 -2.31 0.87 7.83
N ASP A 353 -3.51 0.61 8.36
CA ASP A 353 -4.48 -0.27 7.71
C ASP A 353 -5.05 0.38 6.43
N VAL A 354 -4.80 -0.27 5.30
CA VAL A 354 -5.27 0.15 3.97
C VAL A 354 -6.79 0.23 3.91
N SER A 355 -7.51 -0.65 4.61
CA SER A 355 -8.99 -0.62 4.62
C SER A 355 -9.53 0.58 5.39
N GLU A 356 -8.86 0.99 6.46
CA GLU A 356 -9.24 2.16 7.25
C GLU A 356 -8.93 3.46 6.49
N LEU A 357 -7.76 3.53 5.83
CA LEU A 357 -7.42 4.68 4.98
C LEU A 357 -8.42 4.85 3.83
N ARG A 358 -8.85 3.74 3.21
CA ARG A 358 -9.85 3.78 2.14
C ARG A 358 -11.21 4.27 2.63
N SER A 359 -11.68 3.79 3.78
CA SER A 359 -12.98 4.23 4.33
C SER A 359 -12.95 5.71 4.70
N GLN A 360 -11.84 6.19 5.27
CA GLN A 360 -11.62 7.60 5.55
C GLN A 360 -11.60 8.43 4.26
N GLY A 361 -10.93 7.96 3.21
CA GLY A 361 -10.90 8.62 1.90
C GLY A 361 -12.29 8.86 1.31
N ILE A 362 -13.21 7.90 1.46
CA ILE A 362 -14.62 8.02 1.03
C ILE A 362 -15.34 9.10 1.85
N VAL A 363 -15.19 9.07 3.19
CA VAL A 363 -15.83 10.06 4.07
C VAL A 363 -15.39 11.49 3.74
N GLU A 364 -14.11 11.70 3.42
CA GLU A 364 -13.62 13.03 3.03
C GLU A 364 -14.14 13.47 1.65
N GLN A 365 -14.40 12.54 0.71
CA GLN A 365 -15.05 12.85 -0.56
C GLN A 365 -16.52 13.24 -0.38
N ASP A 366 -17.26 12.55 0.49
CA ASP A 366 -18.65 12.91 0.79
C ASP A 366 -18.75 14.30 1.43
N ARG A 367 -17.82 14.62 2.34
CA ARG A 367 -17.71 15.96 2.93
C ARG A 367 -17.36 17.03 1.90
N LEU A 368 -16.50 16.72 0.93
CA LEU A 368 -16.15 17.63 -0.15
C LEU A 368 -17.39 17.95 -1.00
N ALA A 369 -18.16 16.94 -1.39
CA ALA A 369 -19.41 17.12 -2.12
C ALA A 369 -20.42 17.98 -1.34
N ALA A 370 -20.56 17.72 -0.03
CA ALA A 370 -21.42 18.52 0.84
C ALA A 370 -20.96 19.98 0.98
N ALA A 371 -19.64 20.22 1.07
CA ALA A 371 -19.08 21.57 1.11
C ALA A 371 -19.30 22.34 -0.21
N GLN A 372 -19.13 21.66 -1.35
CA GLN A 372 -19.40 22.23 -2.68
C GLN A 372 -20.89 22.57 -2.86
N PHE A 373 -21.79 21.74 -2.34
CA PHE A 373 -23.22 22.02 -2.35
C PHE A 373 -23.57 23.29 -1.53
N LYS A 374 -23.03 23.41 -0.32
CA LYS A 374 -23.20 24.63 0.50
C LYS A 374 -22.65 25.88 -0.19
N LEU A 375 -21.51 25.76 -0.86
CA LEU A 375 -20.92 26.86 -1.62
C LEU A 375 -21.87 27.35 -2.73
N TYR A 376 -22.51 26.43 -3.46
CA TYR A 376 -23.56 26.77 -4.42
C TYR A 376 -24.75 27.48 -3.76
N GLU A 377 -25.23 27.00 -2.61
CA GLU A 377 -26.31 27.66 -1.87
C GLU A 377 -25.94 29.10 -1.46
N TYR A 378 -24.73 29.32 -0.97
CA TYR A 378 -24.27 30.66 -0.60
C TYR A 378 -24.06 31.57 -1.82
N GLU A 379 -23.57 31.05 -2.94
CA GLU A 379 -23.48 31.79 -4.20
C GLU A 379 -24.87 32.21 -4.72
N GLU A 380 -25.86 31.32 -4.62
CA GLU A 380 -27.25 31.64 -4.96
C GLU A 380 -27.81 32.74 -4.05
N LEU A 381 -27.62 32.63 -2.73
CA LEU A 381 -28.03 33.67 -1.77
C LEU A 381 -27.31 35.00 -2.05
N ARG A 382 -26.02 34.97 -2.36
CA ARG A 382 -25.21 36.14 -2.69
C ARG A 382 -25.68 36.81 -3.97
N SER A 383 -26.12 36.03 -4.98
CA SER A 383 -26.68 36.58 -6.22
C SER A 383 -27.95 37.41 -5.98
N LYS A 384 -28.77 37.03 -4.99
CA LYS A 384 -29.99 37.76 -4.59
C LYS A 384 -29.68 39.10 -3.90
N VAL A 385 -28.48 39.27 -3.36
CA VAL A 385 -28.00 40.48 -2.68
C VAL A 385 -26.91 41.20 -3.49
N GLY A 386 -26.76 40.86 -4.78
CA GLY A 386 -25.74 41.44 -5.65
C GLY A 386 -25.99 42.91 -5.99
N ASP A 387 -27.22 43.24 -6.35
CA ASP A 387 -27.69 44.62 -6.53
C ASP A 387 -28.31 45.11 -5.22
N LEU A 388 -27.59 46.02 -4.55
CA LEU A 388 -27.96 46.55 -3.24
C LEU A 388 -29.30 47.28 -3.26
N ASP A 389 -29.64 48.00 -4.34
CA ASP A 389 -30.87 48.78 -4.38
C ASP A 389 -32.08 47.87 -4.69
N VAL A 390 -31.89 46.83 -5.51
CA VAL A 390 -32.90 45.78 -5.73
C VAL A 390 -33.12 44.95 -4.47
N ALA A 391 -32.05 44.55 -3.78
CA ALA A 391 -32.14 43.78 -2.54
C ALA A 391 -32.80 44.59 -1.41
N LEU A 392 -32.41 45.86 -1.25
CA LEU A 392 -33.04 46.78 -0.31
C LEU A 392 -34.52 46.98 -0.64
N GLY A 393 -34.87 47.16 -1.91
CA GLY A 393 -36.26 47.24 -2.37
C GLY A 393 -37.07 45.99 -2.00
N ASN A 394 -36.52 44.79 -2.22
CA ASN A 394 -37.16 43.53 -1.85
C ASN A 394 -37.34 43.38 -0.34
N VAL A 395 -36.37 43.83 0.47
CA VAL A 395 -36.49 43.83 1.93
C VAL A 395 -37.62 44.76 2.37
N LEU A 396 -37.66 45.99 1.84
CA LEU A 396 -38.68 46.99 2.17
C LEU A 396 -40.08 46.66 1.63
N LEU A 397 -40.20 45.83 0.60
CA LEU A 397 -41.48 45.32 0.10
C LEU A 397 -42.03 44.19 0.98
N ASN A 398 -41.15 43.34 1.52
CA ASN A 398 -41.53 42.20 2.36
C ASN A 398 -41.69 42.60 3.85
N ALA A 399 -41.00 43.64 4.28
CA ALA A 399 -41.15 44.30 5.57
C ALA A 399 -42.18 45.42 5.37
N PRO A 400 -43.42 45.35 5.89
CA PRO A 400 -44.51 46.28 5.53
C PRO A 400 -44.21 47.73 6.00
N VAL A 401 -43.38 48.44 5.23
CA VAL A 401 -42.84 49.78 5.51
C VAL A 401 -43.26 50.68 4.36
N TYR A 402 -43.95 51.77 4.65
CA TYR A 402 -44.48 52.67 3.63
C TYR A 402 -43.69 53.99 3.59
N PRO A 403 -43.57 54.65 2.42
CA PRO A 403 -42.84 55.93 2.29
C PRO A 403 -43.34 57.08 3.19
N PHE A 404 -44.51 56.92 3.80
CA PHE A 404 -45.17 57.89 4.67
C PHE A 404 -44.92 57.62 6.17
N ASP A 405 -44.13 56.60 6.54
CA ASP A 405 -43.78 56.33 7.94
C ASP A 405 -42.89 57.45 8.52
N PRO A 406 -43.16 57.95 9.76
CA PRO A 406 -42.35 58.99 10.40
C PRO A 406 -40.86 58.66 10.54
N HIS A 407 -40.53 57.38 10.61
CA HIS A 407 -39.17 56.84 10.74
C HIS A 407 -38.63 56.22 9.45
N TYR A 408 -39.25 56.49 8.29
CA TYR A 408 -38.89 55.85 7.02
C TYR A 408 -37.39 55.99 6.66
N GLY A 409 -36.82 57.18 6.82
CA GLY A 409 -35.39 57.42 6.55
C GLY A 409 -34.45 56.60 7.45
N GLU A 410 -34.78 56.44 8.73
CA GLU A 410 -34.01 55.65 9.69
C GLU A 410 -34.12 54.14 9.38
N ILE A 411 -35.33 53.66 9.06
CA ILE A 411 -35.57 52.26 8.67
C ILE A 411 -34.80 51.90 7.41
N VAL A 412 -34.83 52.76 6.39
CA VAL A 412 -34.09 52.55 5.13
C VAL A 412 -32.58 52.55 5.37
N GLY A 413 -32.08 53.41 6.25
CA GLY A 413 -30.67 53.43 6.67
C GLY A 413 -30.23 52.11 7.30
N VAL A 414 -30.95 51.65 8.33
CA VAL A 414 -30.66 50.38 9.02
C VAL A 414 -30.85 49.18 8.10
N ALA A 415 -31.88 49.18 7.24
CA ALA A 415 -32.09 48.12 6.26
C ALA A 415 -30.91 48.03 5.27
N ARG A 416 -30.37 49.18 4.81
CA ARG A 416 -29.19 49.21 3.94
C ARG A 416 -27.97 48.64 4.66
N GLU A 417 -27.74 48.99 5.92
CA GLU A 417 -26.64 48.44 6.72
C GLU A 417 -26.75 46.91 6.88
N LEU A 418 -27.96 46.40 7.17
CA LEU A 418 -28.20 44.95 7.29
C LEU A 418 -27.99 44.23 5.96
N VAL A 419 -28.40 44.80 4.83
CA VAL A 419 -28.19 44.21 3.49
C VAL A 419 -26.70 44.20 3.12
N VAL A 420 -25.96 45.27 3.43
CA VAL A 420 -24.50 45.31 3.25
C VAL A 420 -23.82 44.25 4.11
N ALA A 421 -24.19 44.15 5.40
CA ALA A 421 -23.66 43.12 6.30
C ALA A 421 -23.98 41.70 5.80
N GLN A 422 -25.18 41.47 5.27
CA GLN A 422 -25.57 40.20 4.68
C GLN A 422 -24.66 39.82 3.51
N ARG A 423 -24.43 40.76 2.58
CA ARG A 423 -23.55 40.57 1.42
C ARG A 423 -22.13 40.25 1.85
N ASP A 424 -21.59 41.02 2.79
CA ASP A 424 -20.21 40.88 3.24
C ASP A 424 -20.01 39.54 4.00
N LEU A 425 -21.00 39.10 4.79
CA LEU A 425 -21.03 37.78 5.44
C LEU A 425 -21.07 36.64 4.41
N LEU A 426 -21.90 36.75 3.37
CA LEU A 426 -21.98 35.76 2.29
C LEU A 426 -20.67 35.70 1.49
N ASP A 427 -20.09 36.84 1.14
CA ASP A 427 -18.80 36.89 0.45
C ASP A 427 -17.69 36.27 1.33
N ALA A 428 -17.73 36.45 2.65
CA ALA A 428 -16.80 35.81 3.58
C ALA A 428 -17.01 34.30 3.69
N LEU A 429 -18.26 33.83 3.79
CA LEU A 429 -18.62 32.41 3.80
C LEU A 429 -18.16 31.72 2.51
N ILE A 430 -18.44 32.30 1.33
CA ILE A 430 -18.01 31.74 0.04
C ILE A 430 -16.48 31.58 -0.01
N ARG A 431 -15.73 32.62 0.42
CA ARG A 431 -14.26 32.54 0.48
C ARG A 431 -13.77 31.46 1.43
N GLU A 432 -14.34 31.36 2.63
CA GLU A 432 -13.92 30.40 3.66
C GLU A 432 -14.30 28.96 3.30
N ASP A 433 -15.49 28.73 2.75
CA ASP A 433 -15.92 27.42 2.26
C ASP A 433 -15.13 26.98 1.03
N THR A 434 -14.74 27.91 0.15
CA THR A 434 -13.79 27.61 -0.94
C THR A 434 -12.46 27.08 -0.38
N VAL A 435 -11.94 27.71 0.68
CA VAL A 435 -10.72 27.23 1.36
C VAL A 435 -10.97 25.87 2.01
N TYR A 436 -12.13 25.66 2.64
CA TYR A 436 -12.49 24.39 3.27
C TYR A 436 -12.59 23.25 2.24
N ALA A 437 -13.27 23.47 1.12
CA ALA A 437 -13.38 22.52 0.02
C ALA A 437 -12.00 22.16 -0.55
N ASN A 438 -11.12 23.15 -0.75
CA ASN A 438 -9.74 22.90 -1.19
C ASN A 438 -8.94 22.08 -0.16
N GLN A 439 -9.11 22.33 1.15
CA GLN A 439 -8.48 21.52 2.20
C GLN A 439 -8.98 20.09 2.23
N LEU A 440 -10.29 19.86 2.04
CA LEU A 440 -10.87 18.51 1.95
C LEU A 440 -10.37 17.77 0.71
N PHE A 441 -10.27 18.45 -0.43
CA PHE A 441 -9.66 17.89 -1.63
C PHE A 441 -8.21 17.47 -1.38
N ASP A 442 -7.40 18.34 -0.77
CA ASP A 442 -6.02 18.03 -0.39
C ASP A 442 -5.94 16.87 0.61
N LEU A 443 -6.85 16.82 1.59
CA LEU A 443 -6.90 15.75 2.58
C LEU A 443 -7.24 14.40 1.92
N SER A 444 -8.21 14.39 1.00
CA SER A 444 -8.56 13.21 0.20
C SER A 444 -7.36 12.73 -0.62
N ARG A 445 -6.67 13.65 -1.31
CA ARG A 445 -5.47 13.35 -2.10
C ARG A 445 -4.35 12.77 -1.24
N VAL A 446 -4.00 13.40 -0.12
CA VAL A 446 -2.95 12.92 0.79
C VAL A 446 -3.30 11.55 1.38
N THR A 447 -4.59 11.32 1.68
CA THR A 447 -5.06 10.02 2.18
C THR A 447 -4.92 8.93 1.12
N GLN A 448 -5.24 9.21 -0.14
CA GLN A 448 -5.01 8.30 -1.26
C GLN A 448 -3.52 8.04 -1.51
N GLU A 449 -2.68 9.07 -1.45
CA GLU A 449 -1.22 8.93 -1.55
C GLU A 449 -0.67 8.06 -0.41
N LEU A 450 -1.21 8.19 0.81
CA LEU A 450 -0.85 7.37 1.96
C LEU A 450 -1.33 5.91 1.79
N GLU A 451 -2.54 5.68 1.27
CA GLU A 451 -3.05 4.35 0.93
C GLU A 451 -2.14 3.67 -0.09
N ALA A 452 -1.79 4.39 -1.16
CA ALA A 452 -0.91 3.90 -2.22
C ALA A 452 0.50 3.60 -1.70
N ALA A 453 1.08 4.50 -0.89
CA ALA A 453 2.39 4.30 -0.28
C ALA A 453 2.40 3.13 0.72
N SER A 454 1.36 2.99 1.55
CA SER A 454 1.21 1.87 2.48
C SER A 454 1.08 0.54 1.72
N THR A 455 0.26 0.51 0.67
CA THR A 455 0.09 -0.67 -0.19
C THR A 455 1.40 -1.05 -0.89
N ALA A 456 2.10 -0.07 -1.48
CA ALA A 456 3.39 -0.31 -2.14
C ALA A 456 4.45 -0.84 -1.17
N TYR A 457 4.53 -0.26 0.03
CA TYR A 457 5.46 -0.72 1.06
C TYR A 457 5.08 -2.11 1.57
N ARG A 458 3.80 -2.38 1.81
CA ARG A 458 3.30 -3.70 2.21
C ARG A 458 3.69 -4.77 1.19
N THR A 459 3.36 -4.55 -0.08
CA THR A 459 3.72 -5.47 -1.18
C THR A 459 5.24 -5.66 -1.26
N TYR A 460 6.02 -4.59 -1.14
CA TYR A 460 7.48 -4.67 -1.16
C TYR A 460 8.04 -5.56 -0.03
N ILE A 461 7.49 -5.42 1.19
CA ILE A 461 7.87 -6.25 2.34
C ILE A 461 7.46 -7.71 2.10
N GLU A 462 6.21 -7.96 1.71
CA GLU A 462 5.68 -9.31 1.50
C GLU A 462 6.49 -10.11 0.47
N GLU A 463 6.85 -9.49 -0.67
CA GLU A 463 7.68 -10.11 -1.71
C GLU A 463 9.04 -10.59 -1.19
N ARG A 464 9.58 -9.94 -0.16
CA ARG A 464 10.96 -10.10 0.30
C ARG A 464 11.07 -10.89 1.59
N VAL A 465 10.14 -10.69 2.53
CA VAL A 465 10.13 -11.38 3.84
C VAL A 465 9.92 -12.88 3.69
N LEU A 466 9.21 -13.34 2.65
CA LEU A 466 9.03 -14.77 2.37
C LEU A 466 10.36 -15.52 2.15
N TRP A 467 11.42 -14.84 1.73
CA TRP A 467 12.72 -15.45 1.45
C TRP A 467 13.73 -15.30 2.58
N VAL A 468 13.39 -14.59 3.66
CA VAL A 468 14.29 -14.38 4.81
C VAL A 468 14.10 -15.47 5.84
N ARG A 469 15.22 -16.01 6.33
CA ARG A 469 15.22 -16.97 7.44
C ARG A 469 14.71 -16.26 8.70
N SER A 470 13.57 -16.71 9.20
CA SER A 470 12.90 -16.17 10.39
C SER A 470 13.72 -16.35 11.65
N VAL A 471 14.33 -17.53 11.81
CA VAL A 471 14.88 -18.02 13.09
C VAL A 471 16.40 -18.12 12.99
N VAL A 472 17.10 -17.54 13.97
CA VAL A 472 18.54 -17.73 14.17
C VAL A 472 18.73 -18.61 15.41
N GLY A 473 19.00 -19.89 15.19
CA GLY A 473 19.15 -20.86 16.28
C GLY A 473 19.27 -22.30 15.77
N PRO A 474 19.21 -23.29 16.66
CA PRO A 474 19.20 -24.70 16.28
C PRO A 474 18.04 -25.02 15.32
N LEU A 475 18.22 -26.05 14.48
CA LEU A 475 17.16 -26.56 13.60
C LEU A 475 15.91 -27.01 14.37
N HIS A 476 16.06 -27.30 15.66
CA HIS A 476 14.96 -27.64 16.57
C HIS A 476 14.58 -26.44 17.45
N PRO A 477 13.30 -26.33 17.87
CA PRO A 477 12.86 -25.41 18.92
C PRO A 477 13.71 -25.55 20.18
N ASP A 478 14.18 -24.42 20.71
CA ASP A 478 14.96 -24.41 21.96
C ASP A 478 14.06 -24.84 23.13
N PRO A 479 14.40 -25.93 23.85
CA PRO A 479 13.58 -26.40 24.96
C PRO A 479 13.41 -25.36 26.08
N GLN A 480 14.42 -24.55 26.37
CA GLN A 480 14.34 -23.55 27.44
C GLN A 480 13.37 -22.43 27.07
N GLN A 481 13.52 -21.85 25.86
CA GLN A 481 12.60 -20.82 25.36
C GLN A 481 11.16 -21.33 25.23
N THR A 482 10.98 -22.63 24.96
CA THR A 482 9.65 -23.26 24.95
C THR A 482 9.04 -23.28 26.35
N LEU A 483 9.83 -23.64 27.36
CA LEU A 483 9.40 -23.63 28.77
C LEU A 483 9.10 -22.20 29.24
N ASP A 484 9.92 -21.22 28.87
CA ASP A 484 9.70 -19.81 29.19
C ASP A 484 8.40 -19.29 28.56
N ALA A 485 8.14 -19.62 27.29
CA ALA A 485 6.90 -19.27 26.61
C ALA A 485 5.67 -19.91 27.27
N LEU A 486 5.79 -21.18 27.71
CA LEU A 486 4.74 -21.87 28.46
C LEU A 486 4.51 -21.24 29.84
N ALA A 487 5.58 -20.89 30.55
CA ALA A 487 5.51 -20.22 31.86
C ALA A 487 4.89 -18.83 31.74
N TRP A 488 5.23 -18.08 30.69
CA TRP A 488 4.61 -16.80 30.37
C TRP A 488 3.11 -16.96 30.07
N PHE A 489 2.74 -17.90 29.21
CA PHE A 489 1.34 -18.18 28.87
C PHE A 489 0.52 -18.66 30.08
N GLY A 490 1.13 -19.46 30.96
CA GLY A 490 0.50 -19.98 32.19
C GLY A 490 0.57 -19.05 33.40
N SER A 491 1.14 -17.84 33.26
CA SER A 491 1.42 -16.96 34.41
C SER A 491 0.14 -16.51 35.13
N PRO A 492 -0.07 -16.89 36.41
CA PRO A 492 -1.32 -16.56 37.13
C PRO A 492 -1.57 -15.06 37.26
N GLU A 493 -0.50 -14.27 37.39
CA GLU A 493 -0.59 -12.81 37.48
C GLU A 493 -1.14 -12.18 36.19
N SER A 494 -0.73 -12.67 35.01
CA SER A 494 -1.23 -12.15 33.74
C SER A 494 -2.71 -12.48 33.53
N TRP A 495 -3.12 -13.70 33.87
CA TRP A 495 -4.52 -14.12 33.78
C TRP A 495 -5.43 -13.34 34.74
N THR A 496 -4.99 -13.12 35.98
CA THR A 496 -5.77 -12.30 36.94
C THR A 496 -5.91 -10.86 36.47
N LYS A 497 -4.87 -10.26 35.86
CA LYS A 497 -4.95 -8.93 35.24
C LYS A 497 -5.93 -8.89 34.08
N VAL A 498 -5.88 -9.85 33.14
CA VAL A 498 -6.81 -9.94 32.00
C VAL A 498 -8.25 -10.02 32.49
N VAL A 499 -8.54 -10.91 33.44
CA VAL A 499 -9.90 -11.09 33.99
C VAL A 499 -10.37 -9.82 34.68
N ARG A 500 -9.54 -9.19 35.51
CA ARG A 500 -9.90 -7.96 36.25
C ARG A 500 -10.20 -6.79 35.31
N VAL A 501 -9.34 -6.58 34.30
CA VAL A 501 -9.50 -5.50 33.30
C VAL A 501 -10.77 -5.73 32.48
N THR A 502 -11.01 -6.97 32.05
CA THR A 502 -12.19 -7.34 31.27
C THR A 502 -13.48 -7.21 32.09
N ALA A 503 -13.48 -7.68 33.34
CA ALA A 503 -14.63 -7.56 34.24
C ALA A 503 -14.98 -6.09 34.52
N ARG A 504 -13.96 -5.23 34.72
CA ARG A 504 -14.16 -3.80 34.88
C ARG A 504 -14.77 -3.17 33.63
N HIS A 505 -14.25 -3.48 32.45
CA HIS A 505 -14.78 -2.98 31.18
C HIS A 505 -16.26 -3.39 30.98
N LEU A 506 -16.62 -4.65 31.28
CA LEU A 506 -18.00 -5.12 31.21
C LEU A 506 -18.94 -4.35 32.15
N ALA A 507 -18.46 -3.99 33.34
CA ALA A 507 -19.22 -3.22 34.32
C ALA A 507 -19.34 -1.73 33.95
N THR A 508 -18.32 -1.13 33.34
CA THR A 508 -18.32 0.29 32.95
C THR A 508 -19.20 0.56 31.72
N TYR A 509 -19.30 -0.39 30.78
CA TYR A 509 -20.04 -0.23 29.53
C TYR A 509 -21.18 -1.25 29.39
N PRO A 510 -22.25 -1.18 30.20
CA PRO A 510 -23.31 -2.18 30.23
C PRO A 510 -24.06 -2.30 28.89
N GLY A 511 -24.18 -1.22 28.12
CA GLY A 511 -24.81 -1.24 26.79
C GLY A 511 -24.07 -2.12 25.77
N SER A 512 -22.73 -2.04 25.73
CA SER A 512 -21.90 -2.87 24.85
C SER A 512 -21.92 -4.34 25.28
N THR A 513 -21.94 -4.59 26.59
CA THR A 513 -22.05 -5.94 27.15
C THR A 513 -23.40 -6.57 26.82
N ALA A 514 -24.49 -5.83 27.00
CA ALA A 514 -25.85 -6.30 26.72
C ALA A 514 -26.05 -6.64 25.24
N SER A 515 -25.53 -5.82 24.31
CA SER A 515 -25.64 -6.10 22.88
C SER A 515 -24.86 -7.36 22.47
N LYS A 516 -23.63 -7.55 22.97
CA LYS A 516 -22.85 -8.78 22.71
C LYS A 516 -23.51 -10.02 23.32
N ALA A 517 -24.06 -9.92 24.52
CA ALA A 517 -24.80 -11.01 25.17
C ALA A 517 -26.07 -11.37 24.39
N LEU A 518 -26.83 -10.37 23.92
CA LEU A 518 -28.02 -10.59 23.07
C LEU A 518 -27.65 -11.32 21.78
N ILE A 519 -26.56 -10.90 21.11
CA ILE A 519 -26.06 -11.58 19.90
C ILE A 519 -25.65 -13.03 20.24
N ALA A 520 -24.98 -13.27 21.35
CA ALA A 520 -24.59 -14.62 21.76
C ALA A 520 -25.80 -15.53 22.02
N VAL A 521 -26.86 -15.02 22.64
CA VAL A 521 -28.13 -15.73 22.86
C VAL A 521 -28.85 -15.99 21.54
N LEU A 522 -28.91 -15.00 20.65
CA LEU A 522 -29.50 -15.14 19.32
C LEU A 522 -28.78 -16.24 18.52
N LEU A 523 -27.44 -16.27 18.54
CA LEU A 523 -26.65 -17.33 17.92
C LEU A 523 -26.97 -18.71 18.52
N GLY A 524 -27.11 -18.80 19.85
CA GLY A 524 -27.52 -20.03 20.51
C GLY A 524 -28.93 -20.50 20.12
N PHE A 525 -29.88 -19.57 20.00
CA PHE A 525 -31.23 -19.86 19.51
C PHE A 525 -31.20 -20.37 18.06
N LEU A 526 -30.46 -19.70 17.18
CA LEU A 526 -30.28 -20.10 15.78
C LEU A 526 -29.64 -21.50 15.66
N PHE A 527 -28.70 -21.85 16.55
CA PHE A 527 -28.11 -23.19 16.61
C PHE A 527 -29.18 -24.26 16.85
N VAL A 528 -30.00 -24.07 17.89
CA VAL A 528 -31.01 -25.04 18.32
C VAL A 528 -32.12 -25.15 17.27
N PHE A 529 -32.63 -24.01 16.82
CA PHE A 529 -33.65 -23.93 15.78
C PHE A 529 -33.18 -24.59 14.49
N GLY A 530 -32.03 -24.15 13.97
CA GLY A 530 -31.54 -24.62 12.68
C GLY A 530 -31.16 -26.10 12.69
N ARG A 531 -30.62 -26.62 13.79
CA ARG A 531 -30.31 -28.06 13.92
C ARG A 531 -31.57 -28.93 13.92
N ARG A 532 -32.65 -28.46 14.55
CA ARG A 532 -33.96 -29.14 14.53
C ARG A 532 -34.53 -29.13 13.11
N GLU A 533 -34.53 -27.98 12.45
CA GLU A 533 -35.09 -27.85 11.11
C GLU A 533 -34.29 -28.65 10.07
N LEU A 534 -32.95 -28.58 10.08
CA LEU A 534 -32.10 -29.42 9.23
C LEU A 534 -32.37 -30.93 9.41
N SER A 535 -32.67 -31.37 10.63
CA SER A 535 -32.99 -32.78 10.87
C SER A 535 -34.33 -33.16 10.22
N ARG A 536 -35.34 -32.29 10.27
CA ARG A 536 -36.64 -32.49 9.60
C ARG A 536 -36.50 -32.51 8.07
N ILE A 537 -35.65 -31.66 7.52
CA ILE A 537 -35.41 -31.60 6.06
C ILE A 537 -34.75 -32.91 5.59
N GLY A 538 -33.78 -33.43 6.35
CA GLY A 538 -33.07 -34.67 6.05
C GLY A 538 -33.93 -35.94 6.09
N GLU A 539 -35.13 -35.89 6.66
CA GLU A 539 -36.10 -36.99 6.67
C GLU A 539 -37.02 -37.02 5.44
N ARG A 540 -37.06 -35.92 4.66
CA ARG A 540 -37.89 -35.84 3.45
C ARG A 540 -37.28 -36.61 2.29
N ASP A 541 -38.14 -37.20 1.44
CA ASP A 541 -37.71 -37.92 0.24
C ASP A 541 -37.00 -36.94 -0.74
N PRO A 542 -35.70 -37.13 -1.04
CA PRO A 542 -34.95 -36.23 -1.89
C PRO A 542 -35.50 -36.14 -3.32
N ARG A 543 -36.27 -37.13 -3.80
CA ARG A 543 -36.86 -37.11 -5.14
C ARG A 543 -38.06 -36.16 -5.26
N ARG A 544 -38.67 -35.79 -4.14
CA ARG A 544 -39.84 -34.90 -4.08
C ARG A 544 -39.51 -33.47 -3.67
N VAL A 545 -38.24 -33.19 -3.39
CA VAL A 545 -37.78 -31.91 -2.87
C VAL A 545 -37.25 -31.02 -4.00
N GLY A 546 -37.81 -29.82 -4.16
CA GLY A 546 -37.37 -28.84 -5.14
C GLY A 546 -36.03 -28.17 -4.80
N PHE A 547 -35.39 -27.56 -5.81
CA PHE A 547 -34.07 -26.92 -5.65
C PHE A 547 -34.07 -25.77 -4.62
N GLY A 548 -35.16 -25.01 -4.48
CA GLY A 548 -35.29 -23.97 -3.46
C GLY A 548 -35.11 -24.49 -2.03
N MET A 549 -35.54 -25.72 -1.75
CA MET A 549 -35.33 -26.35 -0.44
C MET A 549 -33.86 -26.75 -0.21
N VAL A 550 -33.15 -27.13 -1.27
CA VAL A 550 -31.70 -27.40 -1.21
C VAL A 550 -30.94 -26.13 -0.85
N LEU A 551 -31.31 -24.99 -1.47
CA LEU A 551 -30.77 -23.68 -1.10
C LEU A 551 -31.12 -23.29 0.34
N TYR A 552 -32.37 -23.50 0.75
CA TYR A 552 -32.81 -23.23 2.13
C TYR A 552 -32.03 -24.07 3.15
N ALA A 553 -31.85 -25.38 2.91
CA ALA A 553 -31.04 -26.25 3.75
C ALA A 553 -29.56 -25.85 3.77
N SER A 554 -29.04 -25.34 2.65
CA SER A 554 -27.67 -24.81 2.57
C SER A 554 -27.51 -23.56 3.43
N LEU A 555 -28.45 -22.62 3.34
CA LEU A 555 -28.48 -21.40 4.15
C LEU A 555 -28.59 -21.73 5.65
N LEU A 556 -29.49 -22.66 6.00
CA LEU A 556 -29.61 -23.18 7.36
C LEU A 556 -28.32 -23.83 7.87
N THR A 557 -27.58 -24.53 7.00
CA THR A 557 -26.29 -25.14 7.36
C THR A 557 -25.25 -24.07 7.70
N VAL A 558 -25.20 -22.97 6.95
CA VAL A 558 -24.34 -21.82 7.30
C VAL A 558 -24.76 -21.22 8.64
N LEU A 559 -26.07 -21.02 8.85
CA LEU A 559 -26.62 -20.41 10.06
C LEU A 559 -26.36 -21.23 11.33
N VAL A 560 -26.42 -22.56 11.26
CA VAL A 560 -26.12 -23.47 12.38
C VAL A 560 -24.63 -23.51 12.73
N VAL A 561 -23.76 -23.14 11.79
CA VAL A 561 -22.31 -23.18 12.00
C VAL A 561 -21.79 -21.92 12.68
N LEU A 562 -22.40 -20.76 12.42
CA LEU A 562 -22.03 -19.45 12.98
C LEU A 562 -21.88 -19.37 14.52
N PRO A 563 -22.63 -20.10 15.35
CA PRO A 563 -22.63 -19.88 16.80
C PRO A 563 -21.27 -20.13 17.47
N VAL A 564 -20.56 -21.21 17.14
CA VAL A 564 -19.26 -21.52 17.77
C VAL A 564 -18.17 -20.51 17.36
N PRO A 565 -17.92 -20.26 16.04
CA PRO A 565 -17.03 -19.18 15.61
C PRO A 565 -17.48 -17.80 16.14
N GLY A 566 -18.78 -17.55 16.15
CA GLY A 566 -19.38 -16.30 16.60
C GLY A 566 -19.12 -16.03 18.08
N TRP A 567 -19.26 -17.03 18.94
CA TRP A 567 -18.90 -16.89 20.36
C TRP A 567 -17.40 -16.61 20.54
N CYS A 568 -16.52 -17.31 19.82
CA CYS A 568 -15.08 -17.00 19.84
C CYS A 568 -14.81 -15.56 19.40
N TRP A 569 -15.46 -15.09 18.33
CA TRP A 569 -15.33 -13.73 17.82
C TRP A 569 -15.84 -12.67 18.81
N LEU A 570 -16.99 -12.91 19.42
CA LEU A 570 -17.57 -12.01 20.43
C LEU A 570 -16.67 -11.93 21.66
N LEU A 571 -16.14 -13.06 22.13
CA LEU A 571 -15.18 -13.10 23.24
C LEU A 571 -13.89 -12.33 22.90
N ALA A 572 -13.38 -12.49 21.68
CA ALA A 572 -12.23 -11.71 21.21
C ALA A 572 -12.51 -10.20 21.21
N GLY A 573 -13.66 -9.78 20.69
CA GLY A 573 -14.07 -8.37 20.68
C GLY A 573 -14.38 -7.80 22.07
N ILE A 574 -14.55 -8.64 23.09
CA ILE A 574 -14.58 -8.18 24.50
C ILE A 574 -13.17 -7.87 24.99
N LEU A 575 -12.19 -8.71 24.63
CA LEU A 575 -10.79 -8.54 25.02
C LEU A 575 -10.11 -7.38 24.27
N GLU A 576 -10.44 -7.14 23.00
CA GLU A 576 -9.73 -6.19 22.13
C GLU A 576 -10.02 -4.70 22.43
N VAL A 577 -11.26 -4.36 22.80
CA VAL A 577 -11.74 -2.96 22.93
C VAL A 577 -11.11 -2.20 24.11
N THR A 578 -10.34 -2.88 24.95
CA THR A 578 -9.82 -2.28 26.17
C THR A 578 -8.37 -1.81 25.97
N HIS A 579 -8.18 -0.50 25.80
CA HIS A 579 -6.86 0.15 25.62
C HIS A 579 -5.84 -0.12 26.75
N GLN A 580 -6.28 -0.65 27.90
CA GLN A 580 -5.43 -1.00 29.04
C GLN A 580 -5.14 -2.50 29.17
N GLN A 581 -5.47 -3.32 28.16
CA GLN A 581 -5.25 -4.76 28.26
C GLN A 581 -3.76 -5.10 28.26
N PRO A 582 -3.33 -6.04 29.11
CA PRO A 582 -1.98 -6.58 29.04
C PRO A 582 -1.78 -7.34 27.71
N THR A 583 -0.53 -7.54 27.32
CA THR A 583 -0.13 -8.23 26.08
C THR A 583 -0.80 -9.59 25.91
N LEU A 584 -0.93 -10.37 26.99
CA LEU A 584 -1.64 -11.65 26.99
C LEU A 584 -3.12 -11.50 26.60
N GLY A 585 -3.82 -10.46 27.08
CA GLY A 585 -5.24 -10.25 26.76
C GLY A 585 -5.48 -9.97 25.28
N LEU A 586 -4.64 -9.11 24.69
CA LEU A 586 -4.68 -8.81 23.25
C LEU A 586 -4.26 -10.03 22.40
N ALA A 587 -3.30 -10.83 22.87
CA ALA A 587 -2.88 -12.06 22.20
C ALA A 587 -3.94 -13.17 22.27
N LEU A 588 -4.70 -13.27 23.38
CA LEU A 588 -5.85 -14.17 23.48
C LEU A 588 -6.98 -13.75 22.54
N ALA A 589 -7.22 -12.44 22.39
CA ALA A 589 -8.20 -11.90 21.46
C ALA A 589 -7.89 -12.31 20.02
N SER A 590 -6.65 -12.11 19.56
CA SER A 590 -6.23 -12.51 18.21
C SER A 590 -6.28 -14.03 18.02
N GLY A 591 -5.91 -14.81 19.05
CA GLY A 591 -6.03 -16.26 19.02
C GLY A 591 -7.47 -16.72 18.79
N LEU A 592 -8.42 -16.12 19.51
CA LEU A 592 -9.86 -16.42 19.36
C LEU A 592 -10.41 -15.99 18.00
N GLN A 593 -9.98 -14.84 17.46
CA GLN A 593 -10.34 -14.39 16.10
C GLN A 593 -9.81 -15.35 15.03
N ALA A 594 -8.53 -15.73 15.12
CA ALA A 594 -7.90 -16.65 14.17
C ALA A 594 -8.60 -18.02 14.16
N ILE A 595 -8.89 -18.57 15.35
CA ILE A 595 -9.67 -19.81 15.46
C ILE A 595 -11.06 -19.63 14.85
N SER A 596 -11.75 -18.53 15.13
CA SER A 596 -13.10 -18.28 14.60
C SER A 596 -13.12 -18.37 13.07
N LEU A 597 -12.16 -17.71 12.41
CA LEU A 597 -12.03 -17.73 10.95
C LEU A 597 -11.72 -19.12 10.39
N VAL A 598 -10.91 -19.93 11.07
CA VAL A 598 -10.61 -21.30 10.65
C VAL A 598 -11.77 -22.26 10.93
N LEU A 599 -12.45 -22.08 12.06
CA LEU A 599 -13.58 -22.92 12.47
C LEU A 599 -14.74 -22.81 11.51
N LEU A 600 -15.03 -21.61 11.00
CA LEU A 600 -16.18 -21.37 10.14
C LEU A 600 -16.26 -22.35 8.93
N PRO A 601 -15.28 -22.40 8.00
CA PRO A 601 -15.35 -23.29 6.85
C PRO A 601 -15.23 -24.77 7.25
N VAL A 602 -14.47 -25.08 8.30
CA VAL A 602 -14.27 -26.46 8.77
C VAL A 602 -15.55 -27.03 9.38
N LEU A 603 -16.19 -26.30 10.28
CA LEU A 603 -17.47 -26.69 10.87
C LEU A 603 -18.57 -26.74 9.81
N TRP A 604 -18.55 -25.83 8.83
CA TRP A 604 -19.47 -25.87 7.71
C TRP A 604 -19.35 -27.18 6.93
N MET A 605 -18.13 -27.58 6.59
CA MET A 605 -17.88 -28.89 5.96
C MET A 605 -18.31 -30.04 6.88
N TRP A 606 -18.03 -29.95 8.19
CA TRP A 606 -18.41 -30.98 9.16
C TRP A 606 -19.94 -31.17 9.29
N PHE A 607 -20.71 -30.08 9.22
CA PHE A 607 -22.19 -30.11 9.22
C PHE A 607 -22.76 -30.54 7.87
N LEU A 608 -22.16 -30.12 6.75
CA LEU A 608 -22.51 -30.57 5.41
C LEU A 608 -22.45 -32.11 5.29
N LEU A 609 -21.43 -32.72 5.89
CA LEU A 609 -21.16 -34.16 5.89
C LEU A 609 -21.93 -34.94 6.97
N ARG A 610 -22.88 -34.33 7.69
CA ARG A 610 -23.71 -34.99 8.71
C ARG A 610 -24.45 -36.22 8.10
N PRO A 611 -24.72 -37.30 8.85
CA PRO A 611 -25.48 -38.42 8.36
C PRO A 611 -26.90 -37.95 8.08
N ARG A 612 -27.45 -38.34 6.93
CA ARG A 612 -28.69 -37.76 6.39
C ARG A 612 -28.63 -36.23 6.18
N GLY A 613 -27.42 -35.69 6.02
CA GLY A 613 -27.16 -34.28 5.77
C GLY A 613 -27.25 -33.91 4.29
N LEU A 614 -26.95 -32.65 3.98
CA LEU A 614 -27.05 -32.10 2.63
C LEU A 614 -26.19 -32.88 1.61
N ALA A 615 -24.95 -33.23 1.98
CA ALA A 615 -24.05 -33.97 1.09
C ALA A 615 -24.61 -35.34 0.70
N GLU A 616 -25.11 -36.12 1.66
CA GLU A 616 -25.60 -37.48 1.44
C GLU A 616 -26.98 -37.49 0.75
N VAL A 617 -27.95 -36.74 1.28
CA VAL A 617 -29.37 -36.83 0.86
C VAL A 617 -29.66 -35.96 -0.34
N HIS A 618 -29.13 -34.74 -0.38
CA HIS A 618 -29.50 -33.75 -1.40
C HIS A 618 -28.47 -33.61 -2.52
N LEU A 619 -27.19 -33.86 -2.26
CA LEU A 619 -26.11 -33.87 -3.26
C LEU A 619 -25.72 -35.29 -3.71
N PHE A 620 -26.34 -36.34 -3.17
CA PHE A 620 -26.10 -37.75 -3.51
C PHE A 620 -24.64 -38.19 -3.40
N TRP A 621 -23.92 -37.62 -2.43
CA TRP A 621 -22.57 -38.08 -2.12
C TRP A 621 -22.61 -39.44 -1.44
N PRO A 622 -21.63 -40.33 -1.72
CA PRO A 622 -21.68 -41.70 -1.23
C PRO A 622 -21.50 -41.77 0.28
N ALA A 623 -22.47 -42.38 0.96
CA ALA A 623 -22.56 -42.42 2.43
C ALA A 623 -21.26 -42.92 3.10
N LYS A 624 -20.60 -43.92 2.52
CA LYS A 624 -19.32 -44.46 3.02
C LYS A 624 -18.18 -43.43 2.90
N ALA A 625 -18.11 -42.68 1.81
CA ALA A 625 -17.11 -41.62 1.61
C ALA A 625 -17.37 -40.43 2.54
N VAL A 626 -18.63 -40.00 2.66
CA VAL A 626 -19.08 -38.93 3.57
C VAL A 626 -18.75 -39.27 5.03
N SER A 627 -19.10 -40.48 5.47
CA SER A 627 -18.84 -40.94 6.84
C SER A 627 -17.34 -41.00 7.16
N LYS A 628 -16.52 -41.50 6.22
CA LYS A 628 -15.06 -41.50 6.37
C LYS A 628 -14.49 -40.09 6.48
N ALA A 629 -14.87 -39.18 5.58
CA ALA A 629 -14.40 -37.79 5.61
C ALA A 629 -14.79 -37.08 6.91
N ARG A 630 -16.04 -37.24 7.34
CA ARG A 630 -16.53 -36.66 8.60
C ARG A 630 -15.80 -37.21 9.82
N ARG A 631 -15.51 -38.52 9.87
CA ARG A 631 -14.77 -39.13 10.97
C ARG A 631 -13.37 -38.53 11.11
N GLU A 632 -12.64 -38.41 10.01
CA GLU A 632 -11.30 -37.82 10.03
C GLU A 632 -11.34 -36.34 10.42
N LEU A 633 -12.36 -35.59 9.97
CA LEU A 633 -12.56 -34.20 10.38
C LEU A 633 -12.91 -34.06 11.86
N THR A 634 -13.70 -34.99 12.41
CA THR A 634 -14.12 -34.98 13.83
C THR A 634 -12.96 -35.23 14.78
N TRP A 635 -11.97 -36.02 14.36
CA TRP A 635 -10.74 -36.22 15.14
C TRP A 635 -9.71 -35.11 14.91
N LEU A 636 -9.52 -34.69 13.65
CA LEU A 636 -8.51 -33.70 13.29
C LEU A 636 -8.81 -32.33 13.91
N LEU A 637 -10.07 -31.92 13.90
CA LEU A 637 -10.49 -30.60 14.37
C LEU A 637 -10.06 -30.32 15.82
N PRO A 638 -10.50 -31.09 16.83
CA PRO A 638 -10.08 -30.86 18.22
C PRO A 638 -8.59 -31.11 18.45
N ALA A 639 -7.92 -31.92 17.61
CA ALA A 639 -6.48 -32.15 17.72
C ALA A 639 -5.66 -30.94 17.24
N VAL A 640 -6.09 -30.25 16.18
CA VAL A 640 -5.37 -29.12 15.57
C VAL A 640 -5.72 -27.78 16.23
N LEU A 641 -6.95 -27.62 16.73
CA LEU A 641 -7.45 -26.36 17.29
C LEU A 641 -6.54 -25.73 18.36
N PRO A 642 -6.04 -26.47 19.37
CA PRO A 642 -5.20 -25.88 20.42
C PRO A 642 -3.87 -25.38 19.87
N PHE A 643 -3.30 -26.07 18.87
CA PHE A 643 -2.05 -25.65 18.25
C PHE A 643 -2.24 -24.42 17.38
N LEU A 644 -3.33 -24.33 16.61
CA LEU A 644 -3.66 -23.11 15.86
C LEU A 644 -3.88 -21.91 16.78
N PHE A 645 -4.51 -22.13 17.94
CA PHE A 645 -4.65 -21.10 18.97
C PHE A 645 -3.29 -20.58 19.41
N VAL A 646 -2.40 -21.49 19.80
CA VAL A 646 -1.07 -21.15 20.31
C VAL A 646 -0.27 -20.40 19.25
N ILE A 647 -0.30 -20.82 17.98
CA ILE A 647 0.37 -20.11 16.88
C ILE A 647 -0.11 -18.66 16.81
N ALA A 648 -1.42 -18.43 16.79
CA ALA A 648 -2.01 -17.09 16.68
C ALA A 648 -1.78 -16.21 17.92
N VAL A 649 -1.77 -16.79 19.12
CA VAL A 649 -1.42 -16.08 20.37
C VAL A 649 0.05 -15.67 20.34
N MET A 650 0.96 -16.58 19.98
CA MET A 650 2.40 -16.31 19.96
C MET A 650 2.78 -15.27 18.90
N GLU A 651 2.16 -15.33 17.72
CA GLU A 651 2.36 -14.36 16.64
C GLU A 651 1.95 -12.94 17.08
N ARG A 652 0.81 -12.80 17.78
CA ARG A 652 0.34 -11.49 18.27
C ARG A 652 1.09 -10.98 19.48
N ALA A 653 1.58 -11.86 20.35
CA ALA A 653 2.34 -11.47 21.54
C ALA A 653 3.60 -10.66 21.19
N GLY A 654 4.12 -10.80 19.96
CA GLY A 654 5.26 -10.02 19.46
C GLY A 654 6.60 -10.37 20.12
N ILE A 655 6.63 -11.39 20.97
CA ILE A 655 7.83 -11.90 21.62
C ILE A 655 8.46 -12.94 20.69
N THR A 656 9.42 -12.49 19.87
CA THR A 656 10.12 -13.32 18.87
C THR A 656 10.59 -14.67 19.41
N ALA A 657 11.20 -14.73 20.60
CA ALA A 657 11.64 -15.99 21.20
C ALA A 657 10.48 -17.00 21.42
N HIS A 658 9.29 -16.51 21.80
CA HIS A 658 8.13 -17.37 22.05
C HIS A 658 7.50 -17.87 20.73
N GLU A 659 7.47 -17.02 19.71
CA GLU A 659 7.04 -17.38 18.35
C GLU A 659 7.95 -18.48 17.75
N GLU A 660 9.27 -18.28 17.85
CA GLU A 660 10.29 -19.17 17.27
C GLU A 660 10.40 -20.53 18.00
N ALA A 661 10.00 -20.57 19.28
CA ALA A 661 9.98 -21.78 20.09
C ALA A 661 8.61 -22.48 20.07
N LEU A 662 7.64 -21.94 20.82
CA LEU A 662 6.34 -22.59 21.06
C LEU A 662 5.44 -22.55 19.81
N GLY A 663 5.43 -21.43 19.07
CA GLY A 663 4.71 -21.32 17.80
C GLY A 663 5.19 -22.32 16.76
N ARG A 664 6.51 -22.53 16.65
CA ARG A 664 7.13 -23.51 15.75
C ARG A 664 6.82 -24.96 16.12
N LEU A 665 6.80 -25.29 17.41
CA LEU A 665 6.36 -26.61 17.88
C LEU A 665 4.89 -26.88 17.57
N ALA A 666 4.03 -25.90 17.87
CA ALA A 666 2.60 -25.99 17.56
C ALA A 666 2.37 -26.17 16.05
N PHE A 667 3.04 -25.40 15.21
CA PHE A 667 2.97 -25.55 13.75
C PHE A 667 3.46 -26.92 13.27
N SER A 668 4.53 -27.45 13.86
CA SER A 668 5.02 -28.79 13.54
C SER A 668 3.97 -29.85 13.86
N ALA A 669 3.29 -29.74 15.00
CA ALA A 669 2.18 -30.63 15.36
C ALA A 669 1.03 -30.52 14.35
N VAL A 670 0.63 -29.31 13.93
CA VAL A 670 -0.41 -29.11 12.90
C VAL A 670 -0.01 -29.80 11.59
N MET A 671 1.21 -29.60 11.10
CA MET A 671 1.67 -30.22 9.85
C MET A 671 1.67 -31.76 9.91
N ILE A 672 2.11 -32.34 11.03
CA ILE A 672 2.08 -33.80 11.24
C ILE A 672 0.63 -34.32 11.25
N LEU A 673 -0.25 -33.68 12.03
CA LEU A 673 -1.66 -34.09 12.15
C LEU A 673 -2.38 -33.98 10.82
N THR A 674 -2.17 -32.90 10.08
CA THR A 674 -2.72 -32.71 8.72
C THR A 674 -2.17 -33.75 7.74
N SER A 675 -0.87 -34.07 7.78
CA SER A 675 -0.30 -35.13 6.94
C SER A 675 -0.94 -36.49 7.23
N VAL A 676 -1.08 -36.85 8.52
CA VAL A 676 -1.70 -38.10 8.96
C VAL A 676 -3.16 -38.18 8.53
N ALA A 677 -3.93 -37.11 8.70
CA ALA A 677 -5.32 -37.05 8.25
C ALA A 677 -5.42 -37.20 6.72
N SER A 678 -4.61 -36.47 5.95
CA SER A 678 -4.54 -36.60 4.50
C SER A 678 -4.22 -38.03 4.06
N ALA A 679 -3.23 -38.68 4.70
CA ALA A 679 -2.88 -40.06 4.42
C ALA A 679 -4.04 -41.03 4.75
N ARG A 680 -4.76 -40.82 5.86
CA ARG A 680 -5.89 -41.67 6.28
C ARG A 680 -7.13 -41.49 5.40
N VAL A 681 -7.40 -40.27 4.92
CA VAL A 681 -8.55 -39.96 4.04
C VAL A 681 -8.32 -40.49 2.64
N PHE A 682 -7.12 -40.33 2.09
CA PHE A 682 -6.84 -40.60 0.66
C PHE A 682 -5.99 -41.87 0.42
N SER A 683 -5.82 -42.73 1.43
CA SER A 683 -5.14 -44.02 1.25
C SER A 683 -5.84 -44.90 0.21
N LYS A 684 -5.07 -45.81 -0.42
CA LYS A 684 -5.56 -46.70 -1.49
C LYS A 684 -6.82 -47.50 -1.09
N GLY A 685 -6.92 -47.89 0.18
CA GLY A 685 -8.05 -48.66 0.73
C GLY A 685 -9.20 -47.81 1.29
N SER A 686 -9.12 -46.48 1.24
CA SER A 686 -10.15 -45.62 1.80
C SER A 686 -11.46 -45.66 0.99
N PRO A 687 -12.63 -45.56 1.64
CA PRO A 687 -13.92 -45.46 0.95
C PRO A 687 -14.00 -44.31 -0.07
N VAL A 688 -13.28 -43.20 0.19
CA VAL A 688 -13.23 -42.04 -0.71
C VAL A 688 -12.56 -42.41 -2.03
N ILE A 689 -11.43 -43.13 -2.00
CA ILE A 689 -10.71 -43.55 -3.20
C ILE A 689 -11.41 -44.70 -3.91
N GLN A 690 -12.02 -45.63 -3.17
CA GLN A 690 -12.82 -46.71 -3.78
C GLN A 690 -13.98 -46.14 -4.61
N GLU A 691 -14.66 -45.14 -4.07
CA GLU A 691 -15.76 -44.47 -4.76
C GLU A 691 -15.29 -43.62 -5.95
N LEU A 692 -14.16 -42.91 -5.79
CA LEU A 692 -13.54 -42.18 -6.89
C LEU A 692 -13.15 -43.12 -8.04
N ARG A 693 -12.66 -44.32 -7.72
CA ARG A 693 -12.38 -45.37 -8.70
C ARG A 693 -13.68 -45.87 -9.35
N ALA A 694 -14.74 -46.09 -8.57
CA ALA A 694 -16.00 -46.62 -9.09
C ALA A 694 -16.71 -45.64 -10.04
N ARG A 695 -16.70 -44.33 -9.73
CA ARG A 695 -17.41 -43.31 -10.51
C ARG A 695 -16.56 -42.63 -11.59
N ALA A 696 -15.24 -42.59 -11.41
CA ALA A 696 -14.35 -41.78 -12.24
C ALA A 696 -12.99 -42.45 -12.49
N ALA A 697 -12.95 -43.78 -12.68
CA ALA A 697 -11.73 -44.52 -13.03
C ALA A 697 -10.98 -43.90 -14.21
N GLU A 698 -11.71 -43.42 -15.22
CA GLU A 698 -11.13 -42.82 -16.43
C GLU A 698 -10.87 -41.32 -16.30
N GLY A 699 -11.37 -40.66 -15.25
CA GLY A 699 -11.22 -39.23 -15.05
C GLY A 699 -9.78 -38.81 -14.70
N TRP A 700 -9.40 -37.60 -15.12
CA TRP A 700 -8.08 -37.02 -14.82
C TRP A 700 -7.73 -37.03 -13.34
N LEU A 701 -8.72 -36.83 -12.46
CA LEU A 701 -8.52 -36.84 -11.00
C LEU A 701 -8.03 -38.21 -10.49
N PHE A 702 -8.53 -39.32 -11.01
CA PHE A 702 -8.05 -40.65 -10.61
C PHE A 702 -6.71 -40.99 -11.28
N ARG A 703 -6.51 -40.60 -12.55
CA ARG A 703 -5.26 -40.82 -13.30
C ARG A 703 -4.06 -40.09 -12.67
N LEU A 704 -4.23 -38.82 -12.28
CA LEU A 704 -3.19 -38.02 -11.62
C LEU A 704 -2.97 -38.37 -10.15
N ARG A 705 -3.65 -39.37 -9.59
CA ARG A 705 -3.51 -39.74 -8.18
C ARG A 705 -2.10 -40.07 -7.77
N ARG A 706 -1.29 -40.64 -8.68
CA ARG A 706 0.14 -40.89 -8.42
C ARG A 706 0.93 -39.61 -8.18
N LEU A 707 0.44 -38.46 -8.65
CA LEU A 707 1.06 -37.15 -8.49
C LEU A 707 0.47 -36.37 -7.31
N TRP A 708 -0.87 -36.21 -7.25
CA TRP A 708 -1.48 -35.36 -6.22
C TRP A 708 -1.50 -36.00 -4.82
N PHE A 709 -1.55 -37.34 -4.70
CA PHE A 709 -1.53 -37.99 -3.38
C PHE A 709 -0.21 -37.78 -2.62
N PRO A 710 0.98 -38.08 -3.19
CA PRO A 710 2.24 -37.80 -2.51
C PRO A 710 2.44 -36.30 -2.29
N LEU A 711 1.91 -35.45 -3.17
CA LEU A 711 1.93 -34.00 -2.96
C LEU A 711 1.11 -33.61 -1.72
N LEU A 712 -0.13 -34.09 -1.60
CA LEU A 712 -1.01 -33.75 -0.47
C LEU A 712 -0.46 -34.22 0.88
N VAL A 713 0.19 -35.39 0.90
CA VAL A 713 0.78 -35.96 2.13
C VAL A 713 2.15 -35.36 2.42
N GLY A 714 2.97 -35.15 1.39
CA GLY A 714 4.35 -34.68 1.47
C GLY A 714 4.48 -33.18 1.68
N LEU A 715 3.54 -32.37 1.19
CA LEU A 715 3.61 -30.91 1.29
C LEU A 715 3.61 -30.42 2.75
N PRO A 716 2.78 -30.94 3.69
CA PRO A 716 2.94 -30.62 5.11
C PRO A 716 4.33 -30.97 5.67
N TRP A 717 4.95 -32.07 5.21
CA TRP A 717 6.33 -32.41 5.61
C TRP A 717 7.35 -31.42 5.06
N VAL A 718 7.21 -30.99 3.81
CA VAL A 718 8.08 -29.95 3.22
C VAL A 718 7.98 -28.65 4.02
N LEU A 719 6.77 -28.24 4.39
CA LEU A 719 6.55 -27.05 5.23
C LEU A 719 7.13 -27.20 6.64
N LEU A 720 6.99 -28.39 7.24
CA LEU A 720 7.62 -28.72 8.52
C LEU A 720 9.15 -28.61 8.44
N ILE A 721 9.75 -29.21 7.41
CA ILE A 721 11.21 -29.16 7.19
C ILE A 721 11.67 -27.73 6.92
N ALA A 722 10.94 -26.95 6.12
CA ALA A 722 11.24 -25.55 5.86
C ALA A 722 11.19 -24.72 7.15
N SER A 723 10.20 -24.96 8.00
CA SER A 723 10.07 -24.34 9.31
C SER A 723 11.28 -24.62 10.22
N TRP A 724 11.72 -25.88 10.27
CA TRP A 724 12.91 -26.30 11.04
C TRP A 724 14.21 -25.77 10.43
N ALA A 725 14.27 -25.66 9.10
CA ALA A 725 15.35 -25.01 8.39
C ALA A 725 15.42 -23.49 8.64
N GLY A 726 14.47 -22.91 9.40
CA GLY A 726 14.46 -21.50 9.80
C GLY A 726 13.51 -20.64 8.97
N TYR A 727 12.79 -21.20 8.00
CA TYR A 727 11.77 -20.52 7.20
C TYR A 727 10.37 -20.65 7.83
N PHE A 728 10.27 -20.56 9.15
CA PHE A 728 9.01 -20.73 9.89
C PHE A 728 7.88 -19.83 9.36
N TYR A 729 8.13 -18.52 9.22
CA TYR A 729 7.15 -17.59 8.70
C TYR A 729 6.72 -17.93 7.27
N THR A 730 7.67 -18.25 6.39
CA THR A 730 7.39 -18.69 5.02
C THR A 730 6.52 -19.93 5.01
N ALA A 731 6.84 -20.92 5.85
CA ALA A 731 6.07 -22.14 5.97
C ALA A 731 4.64 -21.88 6.47
N LEU A 732 4.50 -20.98 7.45
CA LEU A 732 3.20 -20.56 7.98
C LEU A 732 2.35 -19.87 6.89
N MET A 733 2.89 -18.84 6.22
CA MET A 733 2.19 -18.13 5.15
C MET A 733 1.84 -19.04 3.98
N LEU A 734 2.76 -19.91 3.55
CA LEU A 734 2.50 -20.85 2.47
C LEU A 734 1.42 -21.86 2.87
N SER A 735 1.40 -22.32 4.12
CA SER A 735 0.33 -23.20 4.64
C SER A 735 -1.04 -22.54 4.60
N GLN A 736 -1.15 -21.26 4.97
CA GLN A 736 -2.39 -20.49 4.91
C GLN A 736 -2.87 -20.32 3.46
N ARG A 737 -1.97 -19.99 2.54
CA ARG A 737 -2.29 -19.87 1.10
C ARG A 737 -2.74 -21.20 0.51
N LEU A 738 -2.07 -22.30 0.84
CA LEU A 738 -2.46 -23.65 0.42
C LEU A 738 -3.83 -24.04 0.97
N GLN A 739 -4.12 -23.69 2.21
CA GLN A 739 -5.44 -23.90 2.81
C GLN A 739 -6.52 -23.09 2.09
N ALA A 740 -6.26 -21.82 1.76
CA ALA A 740 -7.18 -21.00 0.98
C ALA A 740 -7.43 -21.59 -0.42
N SER A 741 -6.39 -22.07 -1.10
CA SER A 741 -6.52 -22.78 -2.39
C SER A 741 -7.33 -24.08 -2.26
N LEU A 742 -7.14 -24.84 -1.17
CA LEU A 742 -7.92 -26.06 -0.92
C LEU A 742 -9.40 -25.74 -0.70
N TRP A 743 -9.71 -24.68 0.05
CA TRP A 743 -11.08 -24.20 0.21
C TRP A 743 -11.70 -23.73 -1.09
N LEU A 744 -10.93 -23.09 -1.97
CA LEU A 744 -11.38 -22.69 -3.29
C LEU A 744 -11.74 -23.92 -4.14
N VAL A 745 -10.86 -24.93 -4.20
CA VAL A 745 -11.13 -26.19 -4.92
C VAL A 745 -12.39 -26.87 -4.39
N LEU A 746 -12.53 -26.93 -3.06
CA LEU A 746 -13.70 -27.52 -2.41
C LEU A 746 -14.98 -26.73 -2.69
N GLY A 747 -14.90 -25.40 -2.70
CA GLY A 747 -15.98 -24.52 -3.11
C GLY A 747 -16.40 -24.76 -4.56
N THR A 748 -15.45 -24.93 -5.48
CA THR A 748 -15.73 -25.27 -6.89
C THR A 748 -16.42 -26.63 -7.02
N ILE A 749 -15.98 -27.65 -6.29
CA ILE A 749 -16.63 -28.97 -6.27
C ILE A 749 -18.09 -28.84 -5.79
N LEU A 750 -18.35 -28.01 -4.79
CA LEU A 750 -19.69 -27.80 -4.27
C LEU A 750 -20.58 -27.02 -5.23
N ILE A 751 -20.07 -25.96 -5.86
CA ILE A 751 -20.80 -25.24 -6.93
C ILE A 751 -21.18 -26.20 -8.05
N HIS A 752 -20.25 -27.04 -8.49
CA HIS A 752 -20.53 -28.08 -9.47
C HIS A 752 -21.62 -29.06 -8.99
N ALA A 753 -21.55 -29.51 -7.73
CA ALA A 753 -22.56 -30.41 -7.16
C ALA A 753 -23.96 -29.76 -7.09
N TYR A 754 -24.05 -28.47 -6.72
CA TYR A 754 -25.32 -27.74 -6.75
C TYR A 754 -25.85 -27.58 -8.18
N ALA A 755 -25.00 -27.28 -9.15
CA ALA A 755 -25.39 -27.16 -10.56
C ALA A 755 -25.94 -28.49 -11.10
N MET A 756 -25.26 -29.60 -10.81
CA MET A 756 -25.74 -30.94 -11.18
C MET A 756 -27.09 -31.26 -10.52
N ARG A 757 -27.24 -30.93 -9.24
CA ARG A 757 -28.50 -31.14 -8.54
C ARG A 757 -29.64 -30.30 -9.12
N TRP A 758 -29.37 -29.05 -9.50
CA TRP A 758 -30.34 -28.19 -10.18
C TRP A 758 -30.81 -28.83 -11.50
N LEU A 759 -29.87 -29.31 -12.33
CA LEU A 759 -30.18 -30.00 -13.58
C LEU A 759 -31.02 -31.26 -13.36
N ASP A 760 -30.72 -32.07 -12.33
CA ASP A 760 -31.50 -33.27 -12.01
C ASP A 760 -32.95 -32.93 -11.61
N VAL A 761 -33.15 -31.85 -10.84
CA VAL A 761 -34.49 -31.38 -10.47
C VAL A 761 -35.26 -30.89 -11.70
N VAL A 762 -34.60 -30.16 -12.61
CA VAL A 762 -35.21 -29.71 -13.87
C VAL A 762 -35.56 -30.90 -14.77
N ARG A 763 -34.65 -31.87 -14.92
CA ARG A 763 -34.90 -33.11 -15.68
C ARG A 763 -36.09 -33.89 -15.12
N TRP A 764 -36.18 -34.02 -13.80
CA TRP A 764 -37.31 -34.70 -13.17
C TRP A 764 -38.65 -33.99 -13.41
N LYS A 765 -38.66 -32.65 -13.35
CA LYS A 765 -39.85 -31.85 -13.71
C LYS A 765 -40.29 -32.09 -15.15
N LEU A 766 -39.35 -32.06 -16.10
CA LEU A 766 -39.64 -32.33 -17.52
C LEU A 766 -40.21 -33.74 -17.73
N VAL A 767 -39.67 -34.76 -17.03
CA VAL A 767 -40.20 -36.13 -17.09
C VAL A 767 -41.62 -36.22 -16.53
N LEU A 768 -41.91 -35.50 -15.43
CA LEU A 768 -43.26 -35.46 -14.84
C LEU A 768 -44.25 -34.75 -15.76
N GLU A 769 -43.88 -33.60 -16.33
CA GLU A 769 -44.69 -32.86 -17.30
C GLU A 769 -44.98 -33.71 -18.54
N HIS A 770 -43.98 -34.41 -19.07
CA HIS A 770 -44.16 -35.30 -20.22
C HIS A 770 -45.10 -36.48 -19.90
N ARG A 771 -44.99 -37.08 -18.69
CA ARG A 771 -45.90 -38.13 -18.24
C ARG A 771 -47.33 -37.61 -18.05
N ALA A 772 -47.50 -36.42 -17.46
CA ALA A 772 -48.80 -35.79 -17.28
C ALA A 772 -49.45 -35.44 -18.62
N ALA A 773 -48.69 -34.89 -19.57
CA ALA A 773 -49.18 -34.59 -20.91
C ALA A 773 -49.59 -35.87 -21.67
N LYS A 774 -48.82 -36.97 -21.55
CA LYS A 774 -49.19 -38.26 -22.13
C LYS A 774 -50.47 -38.83 -21.51
N ALA A 775 -50.62 -38.73 -20.19
CA ALA A 775 -51.84 -39.16 -19.49
C ALA A 775 -53.06 -38.32 -19.87
N ALA A 776 -52.90 -37.00 -20.02
CA ALA A 776 -53.96 -36.10 -20.48
C ALA A 776 -54.41 -36.46 -21.91
N ARG A 777 -53.47 -36.65 -22.83
CA ARG A 777 -53.77 -37.10 -24.20
C ARG A 777 -54.45 -38.47 -24.24
N ALA A 778 -54.05 -39.40 -23.38
CA ALA A 778 -54.71 -40.71 -23.27
C ALA A 778 -56.14 -40.60 -22.73
N ARG A 779 -56.41 -39.68 -21.78
CA ARG A 779 -57.76 -39.39 -21.28
C ARG A 779 -58.63 -38.74 -22.35
N GLU A 780 -58.12 -37.73 -23.05
CA GLU A 780 -58.84 -37.09 -24.17
C GLU A 780 -59.15 -38.09 -25.29
N ALA A 781 -58.22 -39.00 -25.62
CA ALA A 781 -58.46 -40.05 -26.59
C ALA A 781 -59.52 -41.06 -26.11
N ALA A 782 -59.51 -41.42 -24.83
CA ALA A 782 -60.53 -42.29 -24.23
C ALA A 782 -61.92 -41.62 -24.20
N GLU A 783 -61.99 -40.33 -23.87
CA GLU A 783 -63.23 -39.54 -23.91
C GLU A 783 -63.77 -39.39 -25.33
N LYS A 784 -62.90 -39.15 -26.32
CA LYS A 784 -63.30 -39.14 -27.74
C LYS A 784 -63.81 -40.50 -28.20
N ALA A 785 -63.11 -41.59 -27.87
CA ALA A 785 -63.55 -42.93 -28.20
C ALA A 785 -64.89 -43.29 -27.53
N ALA A 786 -65.12 -42.85 -26.28
CA ALA A 786 -66.39 -43.04 -25.59
C ALA A 786 -67.53 -42.23 -26.24
N LYS A 787 -67.25 -40.99 -26.68
CA LYS A 787 -68.23 -40.18 -27.44
C LYS A 787 -68.55 -40.80 -28.79
N GLU A 788 -67.54 -41.24 -29.54
CA GLU A 788 -67.74 -41.92 -30.83
C GLU A 788 -68.51 -43.24 -30.66
N ALA A 789 -68.27 -43.99 -29.58
CA ALA A 789 -69.04 -45.20 -29.27
C ALA A 789 -70.50 -44.87 -28.95
N ALA A 790 -70.76 -43.83 -28.15
CA ALA A 790 -72.12 -43.37 -27.85
C ALA A 790 -72.84 -42.82 -29.09
N GLU A 791 -72.15 -42.12 -29.99
CA GLU A 791 -72.69 -41.66 -31.28
C GLU A 791 -73.02 -42.83 -32.21
N ARG A 792 -72.19 -43.88 -32.24
CA ARG A 792 -72.48 -45.11 -33.00
C ARG A 792 -73.68 -45.85 -32.44
N GLU A 793 -73.76 -46.00 -31.11
CA GLU A 793 -74.90 -46.65 -30.45
C GLU A 793 -76.20 -45.86 -30.70
N ALA A 794 -76.15 -44.52 -30.64
CA ALA A 794 -77.28 -43.67 -31.01
C ALA A 794 -77.67 -43.78 -32.49
N ALA A 795 -76.69 -43.90 -33.41
CA ALA A 795 -76.95 -44.10 -34.83
C ALA A 795 -77.54 -45.49 -35.14
N GLU A 796 -77.07 -46.54 -34.45
CA GLU A 796 -77.63 -47.90 -34.55
C GLU A 796 -79.06 -47.97 -34.02
N LEU A 797 -79.36 -47.29 -32.90
CA LEU A 797 -80.72 -47.16 -32.38
C LEU A 797 -81.65 -46.40 -33.34
N ALA A 798 -81.18 -45.29 -33.92
CA ALA A 798 -81.95 -44.52 -34.89
C ALA A 798 -82.22 -45.30 -36.20
N ALA A 799 -81.30 -46.18 -36.61
CA ALA A 799 -81.47 -47.06 -37.76
C ALA A 799 -82.41 -48.26 -37.48
N ALA A 800 -82.63 -48.62 -36.21
CA ALA A 800 -83.58 -49.66 -35.81
C ALA A 800 -85.02 -49.15 -35.68
N GLU A 801 -85.21 -47.83 -35.56
CA GLU A 801 -86.53 -47.17 -35.46
C GLU A 801 -87.07 -46.63 -36.81
N ALA A 802 -86.25 -46.65 -37.88
CA ALA A 802 -86.61 -46.27 -39.24
C ALA A 802 -86.83 -47.52 -40.12
#